data_AF-A0A1J7HG43-F1
#
_entry.id   AF-A0A1J7HG43-F1
#
_cell.length_a   1.000
_cell.length_b   1.000
_cell.length_c   1.000
_cell.angle_alpha   90.00
_cell.angle_beta   90.00
_cell.angle_gamma   90.00
#
_symmetry.space_group_name_H-M   'P 1'
#
loop_
_entity.id
_entity.type
_entity.pdbx_description
1 polymer ?
#
loop_
_entity_poly.entity_id
_entity_poly.type
_entity_poly.pdbx_seq_one_letter_code
_entity_poly.pdbx_strand_id
1 'polypeptide(L)'
;MYQWRKFEFFEEKYAAKCSIPDEEVENGDDGVAANKNKKIQCCSSGRGKVVTGFDDGMVCLFDRGLKFNYAFQPHSSSVHFLQQLKQRNFLVTIGEDEQLTPQQSALCLKVFDLDKMQAESSSTASPDCVGILRIFTNQFPEAKITSFLVLEEVPPILLIAIGLDNGSIYCIKGDIARERINRFKLQVENNSDKSPSCVTGLGFKVDGRSLQLFAVTPSSVTLFSLHDEPPRRQTLDQIGCGLNSVAMSDRAELIIGRSEAVYFYEVDGRGPCWAFEGEKKLIGWFRGYLLCVIADQRMGNHTFNIYDLKNRLIAHSVLVKDVSHMLYEWGNIILIMADKSALCIGEKDMESKLDMLFKKNLYTVAINLVQTQQADAAATAEVLRKYADHLYSKQDYDEAMAQYIQTIGHLEPSYVIQKFLDAQRIYNLTNYLEKLHEKGLAYKDHTTLLLNCYTKLKDVEKLNLFIKSDDSIGELKFDVETALRVCRAANYHEHAMYVAKKAGKHEWYLKILLEDLGRYEEALEYISSLESSQAGMTIKEYGKILIEHKPVETIEILIRLCTEDEDRRGDSNVVYVSMLPSPVDFLSVFIHYPQSLMDFLEKYTNKVKDSPAQVEIHNILLELYIANELNFPSMSQVNEDAVNVPSAKTLILSSQSNGTIAEHKGSQEETDRLERRKKGLSLLKSAWPPETEHPLYDVDLAIILCEMNAFIDGILYLYEKMKLYKEVIACYMQKHDHEGLIACCKRLGDSGKGGDPSLWADVLKYFGELGEDCSKEVKEVLTYIERDDILPPMIVLQTLSRNPCLTLSVIKDYIARKLEQESKMIEEDRQAIDKYQEDTLSMRKEIQDLRTNARIFQLSKCTACTFTLDLPAVHFMCMHSFHLRCLGDNEKECPECAPEYRSVIEMKRNLEQNSKDQDRFFQQVKNSKDGFSVIAEYFGKGIISKTRNGSTSGLGSGNSTSSSVI
;
A
#
# COMPACT_ATOMS: atom_id res chain seq x y z
N MET A 1 38.37 51.60 -16.01
CA MET A 1 37.04 52.15 -15.69
C MET A 1 36.03 51.02 -15.76
N TYR A 2 35.57 50.51 -14.62
CA TYR A 2 34.50 49.50 -14.62
C TYR A 2 33.17 50.19 -14.92
N GLN A 3 32.62 49.95 -16.10
CA GLN A 3 31.35 50.53 -16.52
C GLN A 3 30.22 49.81 -15.77
N TRP A 4 29.62 50.49 -14.79
CA TRP A 4 28.45 49.99 -14.07
C TRP A 4 27.28 49.81 -15.04
N ARG A 5 26.64 48.64 -15.01
CA ARG A 5 25.49 48.35 -15.88
C ARG A 5 24.24 49.01 -15.33
N LYS A 6 23.49 49.71 -16.19
CA LYS A 6 22.26 50.42 -15.81
C LYS A 6 21.02 49.55 -16.02
N PHE A 7 20.14 49.57 -15.02
CA PHE A 7 18.82 48.93 -15.00
C PHE A 7 17.80 49.93 -14.47
N GLU A 8 16.52 49.63 -14.67
CA GLU A 8 15.39 50.39 -14.14
C GLU A 8 14.58 49.51 -13.19
N PHE A 9 15.22 49.11 -12.08
CA PHE A 9 14.57 48.37 -10.99
C PHE A 9 13.64 49.23 -10.14
N PHE A 10 13.73 50.56 -10.32
CA PHE A 10 12.83 51.51 -9.71
C PHE A 10 12.08 52.28 -10.78
N GLU A 11 10.89 52.74 -10.41
CA GLU A 11 10.02 53.56 -11.22
C GLU A 11 9.48 54.75 -10.42
N GLU A 12 9.17 55.82 -11.14
CA GLU A 12 8.51 56.98 -10.58
C GLU A 12 7.02 56.66 -10.41
N LYS A 13 6.54 56.65 -9.17
CA LYS A 13 5.13 56.31 -8.89
C LYS A 13 4.21 57.52 -9.07
N TYR A 14 4.61 58.67 -8.54
CA TYR A 14 3.91 59.93 -8.68
C TYR A 14 4.88 61.09 -8.39
N ALA A 15 4.74 62.17 -9.16
CA ALA A 15 5.33 63.46 -8.86
C ALA A 15 4.24 64.32 -8.22
N ALA A 16 4.39 64.65 -6.94
CA ALA A 16 3.47 65.52 -6.22
C ALA A 16 4.22 66.75 -5.74
N LYS A 17 3.54 67.89 -5.63
CA LYS A 17 4.08 69.00 -4.84
C LYS A 17 3.67 68.77 -3.40
N CYS A 18 4.58 69.01 -2.44
CA CYS A 18 4.19 69.19 -1.05
C CYS A 18 3.51 70.57 -0.95
N SER A 19 2.31 70.69 -1.51
CA SER A 19 1.50 71.89 -1.36
C SER A 19 0.84 71.83 0.01
N ILE A 20 1.30 72.71 0.89
CA ILE A 20 0.51 73.15 2.05
C ILE A 20 -0.69 73.91 1.47
N PRO A 21 -1.93 73.62 1.88
CA PRO A 21 -3.07 74.44 1.47
C PRO A 21 -2.95 75.81 2.15
N ASP A 22 -2.53 76.82 1.41
CA ASP A 22 -2.84 78.22 1.70
C ASP A 22 -3.56 78.76 0.47
N GLU A 23 -4.89 78.81 0.50
CA GLU A 23 -5.80 79.69 -0.28
C GLU A 23 -7.23 79.14 -0.25
N GLU A 24 -8.02 79.42 0.80
CA GLU A 24 -9.47 79.73 0.71
C GLU A 24 -9.87 80.53 1.96
N VAL A 25 -9.44 81.79 2.05
CA VAL A 25 -10.20 82.80 2.81
C VAL A 25 -10.50 83.93 1.83
N GLU A 26 -11.77 84.00 1.45
CA GLU A 26 -12.35 85.04 0.60
C GLU A 26 -12.19 86.43 1.24
N ASN A 27 -11.78 87.39 0.41
CA ASN A 27 -12.13 88.81 0.40
C ASN A 27 -12.40 89.51 1.76
N GLY A 28 -11.45 90.34 2.18
CA GLY A 28 -11.68 91.44 3.12
C GLY A 28 -10.54 92.45 3.04
N ASP A 29 -10.87 93.67 2.64
CA ASP A 29 -9.99 94.83 2.47
C ASP A 29 -9.15 95.15 3.73
N ASP A 30 -8.02 95.80 3.48
CA ASP A 30 -7.09 96.46 4.41
C ASP A 30 -6.10 95.60 5.23
N GLY A 31 -4.84 95.62 4.77
CA GLY A 31 -3.68 95.76 5.67
C GLY A 31 -2.68 94.60 5.73
N VAL A 32 -1.55 94.80 5.05
CA VAL A 32 -0.24 94.12 5.21
C VAL A 32 -0.07 92.79 4.46
N ALA A 33 0.41 92.92 3.22
CA ALA A 33 1.03 91.85 2.45
C ALA A 33 2.30 91.31 3.16
N ALA A 34 2.19 90.17 3.84
CA ALA A 34 3.33 89.40 4.33
C ALA A 34 3.00 87.91 4.54
N ASN A 35 2.74 87.16 3.47
CA ASN A 35 2.89 85.70 3.51
C ASN A 35 3.61 85.22 2.24
N LYS A 36 4.91 85.51 2.19
CA LYS A 36 5.84 85.01 1.17
C LYS A 36 6.40 83.66 1.62
N ASN A 37 6.21 82.61 0.80
CA ASN A 37 7.04 81.40 0.70
C ASN A 37 7.68 80.85 2.00
N LYS A 38 6.91 80.12 2.83
CA LYS A 38 7.45 79.32 3.96
C LYS A 38 8.52 78.34 3.48
N LYS A 39 9.72 78.30 4.06
CA LYS A 39 10.81 77.41 3.65
C LYS A 39 10.86 76.16 4.52
N ILE A 40 11.00 74.98 3.91
CA ILE A 40 11.23 73.72 4.65
C ILE A 40 12.67 73.74 5.19
N GLN A 41 12.81 73.59 6.51
CA GLN A 41 14.11 73.57 7.21
C GLN A 41 14.57 72.14 7.53
N CYS A 42 13.64 71.30 7.98
CA CYS A 42 13.92 69.95 8.39
C CYS A 42 12.77 69.00 8.06
N CYS A 43 13.10 67.73 7.83
CA CYS A 43 12.12 66.68 7.57
C CYS A 43 12.49 65.40 8.30
N SER A 44 11.47 64.62 8.65
CA SER A 44 11.61 63.26 9.15
C SER A 44 10.46 62.42 8.61
N SER A 45 10.64 61.10 8.63
CA SER A 45 9.61 60.15 8.25
C SER A 45 9.51 59.06 9.30
N GLY A 46 8.29 58.62 9.56
CA GLY A 46 8.01 57.52 10.47
C GLY A 46 6.53 57.20 10.56
N ARG A 47 6.23 55.95 10.93
CA ARG A 47 4.86 55.46 11.19
C ARG A 47 3.86 55.78 10.07
N GLY A 48 4.31 55.72 8.83
CA GLY A 48 3.46 55.98 7.66
C GLY A 48 3.11 57.46 7.44
N LYS A 49 3.83 58.39 8.06
CA LYS A 49 3.70 59.84 7.84
C LYS A 49 5.04 60.46 7.49
N VAL A 50 4.99 61.56 6.74
CA VAL A 50 6.14 62.45 6.51
C VAL A 50 5.91 63.73 7.29
N VAL A 51 6.89 64.15 8.08
CA VAL A 51 6.82 65.33 8.95
C VAL A 51 7.80 66.37 8.44
N THR A 52 7.34 67.60 8.24
CA THR A 52 8.20 68.71 7.79
C THR A 52 8.09 69.89 8.75
N GLY A 53 9.22 70.49 9.09
CA GLY A 53 9.33 71.69 9.90
C GLY A 53 9.66 72.90 9.03
N PHE A 54 8.98 74.00 9.32
CA PHE A 54 9.09 75.25 8.59
C PHE A 54 9.84 76.32 9.39
N ASP A 55 10.26 77.36 8.67
CA ASP A 55 10.92 78.55 9.20
C ASP A 55 10.01 79.48 10.01
N ASP A 56 8.69 79.26 10.00
CA ASP A 56 7.68 79.97 10.80
C ASP A 56 7.31 79.24 12.11
N GLY A 57 8.02 78.16 12.43
CA GLY A 57 7.79 77.39 13.66
C GLY A 57 6.68 76.34 13.52
N MET A 58 6.05 76.20 12.36
CA MET A 58 5.01 75.20 12.09
C MET A 58 5.60 73.84 11.75
N VAL A 59 4.92 72.77 12.19
CA VAL A 59 5.18 71.39 11.76
C VAL A 59 3.94 70.84 11.07
N CYS A 60 4.13 70.32 9.84
CA CYS A 60 3.08 69.70 9.05
C CYS A 60 3.32 68.19 8.92
N LEU A 61 2.25 67.41 8.99
CA LEU A 61 2.27 65.97 8.74
C LEU A 61 1.55 65.66 7.42
N PHE A 62 2.16 64.81 6.60
CA PHE A 62 1.65 64.37 5.31
C PHE A 62 1.37 62.88 5.29
N ASP A 63 0.33 62.50 4.55
CA ASP A 63 -0.03 61.10 4.27
C ASP A 63 0.74 60.51 3.08
N ARG A 64 0.41 59.26 2.70
CA ARG A 64 1.03 58.53 1.57
C ARG A 64 0.98 59.27 0.25
N GLY A 65 -0.06 60.05 -0.02
CA GLY A 65 -0.18 60.85 -1.23
C GLY A 65 0.58 62.18 -1.17
N LEU A 66 1.35 62.41 -0.11
CA LEU A 66 1.87 63.73 0.29
C LEU A 66 0.75 64.76 0.45
N LYS A 67 -0.45 64.31 0.82
CA LYS A 67 -1.56 65.20 1.16
C LYS A 67 -1.42 65.64 2.60
N PHE A 68 -1.74 66.91 2.82
CA PHE A 68 -1.76 67.51 4.15
C PHE A 68 -2.74 66.76 5.06
N ASN A 69 -2.28 66.41 6.27
CA ASN A 69 -3.10 65.76 7.29
C ASN A 69 -3.52 66.77 8.37
N TYR A 70 -2.55 67.26 9.14
CA TYR A 70 -2.73 68.36 10.08
C TYR A 70 -1.38 69.06 10.33
N ALA A 71 -1.45 70.25 10.90
CA ALA A 71 -0.30 71.01 11.35
C ALA A 71 -0.52 71.56 12.76
N PHE A 72 0.57 71.80 13.45
CA PHE A 72 0.58 72.47 14.75
C PHE A 72 1.87 73.28 14.88
N GLN A 73 1.88 74.25 15.80
CA GLN A 73 3.03 75.13 16.02
C GLN A 73 3.77 74.72 17.29
N PRO A 74 4.83 73.87 17.20
CA PRO A 74 5.64 73.53 18.37
C PRO A 74 6.47 74.71 18.89
N HIS A 75 6.89 75.64 18.02
CA HIS A 75 7.81 76.72 18.37
C HIS A 75 7.31 78.07 17.85
N SER A 76 7.62 79.14 18.57
CA SER A 76 7.13 80.50 18.23
C SER A 76 7.80 81.07 16.98
N SER A 77 9.08 80.75 16.74
CA SER A 77 9.85 81.34 15.63
C SER A 77 10.17 80.35 14.51
N SER A 78 11.01 79.35 14.74
CA SER A 78 11.46 78.43 13.68
C SER A 78 11.76 77.03 14.21
N VAL A 79 11.54 75.99 13.39
CA VAL A 79 11.92 74.60 13.69
C VAL A 79 13.18 74.24 12.93
N HIS A 80 14.30 74.10 13.64
CA HIS A 80 15.61 73.82 13.05
C HIS A 80 15.84 72.33 12.81
N PHE A 81 15.43 71.49 13.76
CA PHE A 81 15.58 70.04 13.65
C PHE A 81 14.33 69.35 14.18
N LEU A 82 13.97 68.24 13.53
CA LEU A 82 12.94 67.36 14.03
C LEU A 82 13.28 65.91 13.72
N GLN A 83 12.81 65.00 14.56
CA GLN A 83 12.92 63.56 14.34
C GLN A 83 11.70 62.86 14.92
N GLN A 84 10.99 62.10 14.08
CA GLN A 84 9.93 61.21 14.53
C GLN A 84 10.55 59.89 14.97
N LEU A 85 10.18 59.41 16.15
CA LEU A 85 10.68 58.16 16.70
C LEU A 85 9.96 56.94 16.08
N LYS A 86 10.67 55.80 16.07
CA LYS A 86 10.20 54.58 15.40
C LYS A 86 9.43 53.63 16.34
N GLN A 87 9.79 53.52 17.62
CA GLN A 87 9.09 52.59 18.54
C GLN A 87 7.87 53.28 19.18
N ARG A 88 8.02 54.49 19.72
CA ARG A 88 6.90 55.33 20.20
C ARG A 88 6.50 56.40 19.20
N ASN A 89 5.24 56.84 19.21
CA ASN A 89 4.74 57.88 18.30
C ASN A 89 5.12 59.28 18.79
N PHE A 90 6.39 59.45 19.14
CA PHE A 90 6.90 60.69 19.66
C PHE A 90 7.58 61.50 18.57
N LEU A 91 7.36 62.80 18.59
CA LEU A 91 8.08 63.75 17.75
C LEU A 91 8.98 64.59 18.64
N VAL A 92 10.28 64.56 18.36
CA VAL A 92 11.26 65.44 19.01
C VAL A 92 11.55 66.60 18.07
N THR A 93 11.43 67.82 18.59
CA THR A 93 11.64 69.06 17.83
C THR A 93 12.64 69.94 18.56
N ILE A 94 13.48 70.65 17.82
CA ILE A 94 14.35 71.72 18.30
C ILE A 94 14.02 72.98 17.54
N GLY A 95 13.73 74.05 18.27
CA GLY A 95 13.35 75.32 17.69
C GLY A 95 13.44 76.47 18.69
N GLU A 96 13.16 77.66 18.19
CA GLU A 96 13.26 78.91 18.93
C GLU A 96 11.89 79.34 19.48
N ASP A 97 11.84 79.54 20.79
CA ASP A 97 10.69 80.08 21.51
C ASP A 97 10.97 81.51 21.98
N GLU A 98 9.91 82.31 22.16
CA GLU A 98 10.03 83.68 22.70
C GLU A 98 10.65 83.68 24.11
N GLN A 99 11.68 84.51 24.30
CA GLN A 99 12.40 84.61 25.57
C GLN A 99 11.58 85.39 26.61
N LEU A 100 11.22 84.75 27.72
CA LEU A 100 10.66 85.43 28.90
C LEU A 100 11.73 86.23 29.69
N THR A 101 13.03 85.93 29.51
CA THR A 101 14.16 86.63 30.17
C THR A 101 15.42 86.69 29.27
N PRO A 102 16.16 87.81 29.20
CA PRO A 102 17.29 88.01 28.28
C PRO A 102 18.58 87.22 28.61
N GLN A 103 18.59 86.45 29.70
CA GLN A 103 19.75 85.64 30.13
C GLN A 103 19.66 84.15 29.73
N GLN A 104 18.59 83.75 29.06
CA GLN A 104 18.31 82.35 28.72
C GLN A 104 18.26 82.17 27.20
N SER A 105 18.93 81.15 26.66
CA SER A 105 18.87 80.85 25.22
C SER A 105 17.43 80.58 24.78
N ALA A 106 17.06 81.08 23.60
CA ALA A 106 15.75 80.90 22.99
C ALA A 106 15.53 79.45 22.48
N LEU A 107 16.61 78.67 22.37
CA LEU A 107 16.57 77.35 21.75
C LEU A 107 16.19 76.27 22.77
N CYS A 108 15.07 75.59 22.50
CA CYS A 108 14.60 74.50 23.36
C CYS A 108 14.28 73.25 22.54
N LEU A 109 14.34 72.11 23.23
CA LEU A 109 13.95 70.81 22.72
C LEU A 109 12.59 70.44 23.32
N LYS A 110 11.61 70.12 22.48
CA LYS A 110 10.28 69.67 22.89
C LYS A 110 10.02 68.25 22.39
N VAL A 111 9.40 67.44 23.23
CA VAL A 111 8.96 66.08 22.90
C VAL A 111 7.44 66.04 22.92
N PHE A 112 6.83 65.64 21.81
CA PHE A 112 5.38 65.54 21.65
C PHE A 112 4.94 64.10 21.52
N ASP A 113 3.85 63.72 22.19
CA ASP A 113 3.15 62.45 22.02
C ASP A 113 2.05 62.63 20.97
N LEU A 114 2.26 62.08 19.77
CA LEU A 114 1.32 62.22 18.67
C LEU A 114 0.09 61.29 18.82
N ASP A 115 0.07 60.38 19.80
CA ASP A 115 -1.10 59.54 20.11
C ASP A 115 -2.12 60.26 20.98
N LYS A 116 -1.71 61.32 21.69
CA LYS A 116 -2.57 62.14 22.56
C LYS A 116 -2.76 63.52 21.95
N MET A 117 -3.97 63.81 21.48
CA MET A 117 -4.31 65.15 20.98
C MET A 117 -5.06 65.92 22.06
N GLN A 118 -4.59 67.13 22.37
CA GLN A 118 -5.31 68.09 23.20
C GLN A 118 -6.30 68.87 22.34
N ALA A 119 -7.53 69.03 22.84
CA ALA A 119 -8.53 69.90 22.23
C ALA A 119 -8.35 71.31 22.81
N GLU A 120 -7.51 72.12 22.18
CA GLU A 120 -7.42 73.55 22.52
C GLU A 120 -8.62 74.32 21.94
N SER A 121 -9.04 75.38 22.62
CA SER A 121 -10.23 76.20 22.34
C SER A 121 -10.18 77.02 21.04
N SER A 122 -9.17 76.82 20.21
CA SER A 122 -9.03 77.35 18.85
C SER A 122 -8.93 76.18 17.86
N SER A 123 -9.39 76.39 16.63
CA SER A 123 -9.73 75.41 15.59
C SER A 123 -8.67 74.38 15.12
N THR A 124 -7.59 74.13 15.85
CA THR A 124 -6.52 73.18 15.51
C THR A 124 -6.15 72.30 16.70
N ALA A 125 -6.35 70.98 16.60
CA ALA A 125 -5.93 70.02 17.62
C ALA A 125 -4.39 69.91 17.67
N SER A 126 -3.79 70.09 18.85
CA SER A 126 -2.34 70.02 19.08
C SER A 126 -1.97 68.70 19.76
N PRO A 127 -0.81 68.09 19.45
CA PRO A 127 -0.34 66.91 20.17
C PRO A 127 0.16 67.28 21.59
N ASP A 128 0.04 66.35 22.52
CA ASP A 128 0.42 66.52 23.93
C ASP A 128 1.94 66.71 24.08
N CYS A 129 2.36 67.79 24.72
CA CYS A 129 3.78 68.06 24.96
C CYS A 129 4.25 67.32 26.22
N VAL A 130 4.99 66.24 26.02
CA VAL A 130 5.48 65.33 27.09
C VAL A 130 6.57 65.99 27.94
N GLY A 131 7.38 66.87 27.35
CA GLY A 131 8.43 67.55 28.08
C GLY A 131 9.18 68.58 27.25
N ILE A 132 9.68 69.60 27.95
CA ILE A 132 10.44 70.72 27.39
C ILE A 132 11.80 70.75 28.07
N LEU A 133 12.87 70.67 27.29
CA LEU A 133 14.25 70.68 27.76
C LEU A 133 15.01 71.85 27.15
N ARG A 134 15.69 72.61 28.00
CA ARG A 134 16.67 73.60 27.53
C ARG A 134 17.94 72.90 27.12
N ILE A 135 18.43 73.15 25.91
CA ILE A 135 19.65 72.51 25.40
C ILE A 135 20.87 73.12 26.10
N PHE A 136 20.95 74.45 26.13
CA PHE A 136 22.06 75.19 26.71
C PHE A 136 21.81 75.56 28.17
N THR A 137 22.86 75.42 28.99
CA THR A 137 22.86 75.75 30.42
C THR A 137 24.23 76.33 30.80
N ASN A 138 24.43 76.78 32.04
CA ASN A 138 25.73 77.31 32.48
C ASN A 138 26.91 76.32 32.28
N GLN A 139 26.65 75.01 32.32
CA GLN A 139 27.66 73.96 32.07
C GLN A 139 27.78 73.58 30.59
N PHE A 140 26.80 73.96 29.77
CA PHE A 140 26.67 73.62 28.35
C PHE A 140 26.42 74.90 27.55
N PRO A 141 27.48 75.67 27.22
CA PRO A 141 27.35 76.97 26.57
C PRO A 141 26.72 76.88 25.18
N GLU A 142 26.09 77.99 24.78
CA GLU A 142 25.42 78.16 23.49
C GLU A 142 26.40 78.10 22.31
N ALA A 143 26.04 77.32 21.30
CA ALA A 143 26.79 77.12 20.06
C ALA A 143 25.82 76.70 18.95
N LYS A 144 26.18 76.89 17.68
CA LYS A 144 25.28 76.55 16.57
C LYS A 144 25.15 75.03 16.45
N ILE A 145 23.92 74.53 16.44
CA ILE A 145 23.64 73.10 16.19
C ILE A 145 23.81 72.81 14.70
N THR A 146 24.63 71.82 14.38
CA THR A 146 24.94 71.40 13.00
C THR A 146 24.42 70.01 12.67
N SER A 147 24.25 69.14 13.68
CA SER A 147 23.68 67.81 13.51
C SER A 147 22.84 67.41 14.73
N PHE A 148 21.82 66.61 14.47
CA PHE A 148 20.86 66.18 15.48
C PHE A 148 20.49 64.71 15.24
N LEU A 149 20.52 63.90 16.29
CA LEU A 149 20.15 62.50 16.22
C LEU A 149 19.57 62.02 17.55
N VAL A 150 18.46 61.30 17.49
CA VAL A 150 17.80 60.68 18.65
C VAL A 150 17.80 59.16 18.50
N LEU A 151 18.21 58.47 19.56
CA LEU A 151 18.12 57.02 19.71
C LEU A 151 17.16 56.65 20.84
N GLU A 152 16.33 55.65 20.58
CA GLU A 152 15.44 55.04 21.56
C GLU A 152 16.09 53.72 22.04
N GLU A 153 16.69 53.72 23.24
CA GLU A 153 17.40 52.55 23.80
C GLU A 153 16.41 51.49 24.30
N VAL A 154 15.76 51.77 25.44
CA VAL A 154 14.70 50.96 26.03
C VAL A 154 13.60 51.94 26.45
N PRO A 155 12.40 51.91 25.83
CA PRO A 155 11.35 52.87 26.15
C PRO A 155 11.02 52.85 27.66
N PRO A 156 11.03 54.00 28.35
CA PRO A 156 10.95 55.38 27.86
C PRO A 156 12.29 56.14 27.70
N ILE A 157 13.45 55.48 27.81
CA ILE A 157 14.76 56.14 27.83
C ILE A 157 15.16 56.59 26.42
N LEU A 158 15.36 57.90 26.24
CA LEU A 158 15.86 58.51 25.03
C LEU A 158 17.32 58.95 25.21
N LEU A 159 18.13 58.73 24.19
CA LEU A 159 19.47 59.29 24.06
C LEU A 159 19.50 60.26 22.88
N ILE A 160 19.65 61.54 23.19
CA ILE A 160 19.68 62.62 22.21
C ILE A 160 21.13 63.09 22.08
N ALA A 161 21.68 63.09 20.85
CA ALA A 161 22.99 63.63 20.53
C ALA A 161 22.83 64.89 19.65
N ILE A 162 23.47 65.97 20.09
CA ILE A 162 23.44 67.28 19.45
C ILE A 162 24.86 67.66 19.09
N GLY A 163 25.19 67.66 17.80
CA GLY A 163 26.50 68.07 17.30
C GLY A 163 26.55 69.57 17.06
N LEU A 164 27.64 70.19 17.48
CA LEU A 164 27.84 71.64 17.44
C LEU A 164 28.93 72.05 16.44
N ASP A 165 28.92 73.32 16.07
CA ASP A 165 29.93 73.93 15.21
C ASP A 165 31.34 73.97 15.83
N ASN A 166 31.43 73.96 17.15
CA ASN A 166 32.68 73.95 17.92
C ASN A 166 33.28 72.55 18.14
N GLY A 167 32.83 71.53 17.41
CA GLY A 167 33.35 70.15 17.50
C GLY A 167 32.96 69.39 18.77
N SER A 168 32.06 69.95 19.58
CA SER A 168 31.49 69.27 20.74
C SER A 168 30.18 68.56 20.37
N ILE A 169 29.88 67.48 21.10
CA ILE A 169 28.59 66.79 21.03
C ILE A 169 27.98 66.81 22.42
N TYR A 170 26.78 67.36 22.53
CA TYR A 170 26.00 67.33 23.77
C TYR A 170 25.06 66.13 23.74
N CYS A 171 25.18 65.27 24.76
CA CYS A 171 24.36 64.09 24.90
C CYS A 171 23.42 64.23 26.09
N ILE A 172 22.13 63.99 25.86
CA ILE A 172 21.09 63.97 26.89
C ILE A 172 20.49 62.57 26.92
N LYS A 173 20.66 61.85 28.02
CA LYS A 173 20.19 60.47 28.22
C LYS A 173 19.19 60.40 29.36
N GLY A 174 18.00 59.86 29.14
CA GLY A 174 17.05 59.60 30.23
C GLY A 174 15.58 59.57 29.83
N ASP A 175 14.73 59.52 30.86
CA ASP A 175 13.27 59.63 30.70
C ASP A 175 12.86 61.10 30.82
N ILE A 176 12.47 61.68 29.68
CA ILE A 176 12.12 63.09 29.56
C ILE A 176 10.78 63.40 30.24
N ALA A 177 9.83 62.47 30.22
CA ALA A 177 8.51 62.66 30.82
C ALA A 177 8.57 62.73 32.36
N ARG A 178 9.57 62.08 32.96
CA ARG A 178 9.79 62.04 34.41
C ARG A 178 10.93 62.94 34.89
N GLU A 179 11.49 63.76 33.99
CA GLU A 179 12.66 64.62 34.25
C GLU A 179 13.90 63.89 34.80
N ARG A 180 14.02 62.58 34.56
CA ARG A 180 15.17 61.77 35.01
C ARG A 180 16.22 61.73 33.92
N ILE A 181 16.93 62.85 33.73
CA ILE A 181 17.90 63.06 32.65
C ILE A 181 19.34 63.20 33.17
N ASN A 182 20.27 62.62 32.42
CA ASN A 182 21.71 62.79 32.57
C ASN A 182 22.27 63.54 31.35
N ARG A 183 23.15 64.51 31.57
CA ARG A 183 23.77 65.33 30.53
C ARG A 183 25.28 65.16 30.56
N PHE A 184 25.87 64.87 29.41
CA PHE A 184 27.33 64.76 29.28
C PHE A 184 27.80 65.32 27.94
N LYS A 185 29.06 65.75 27.91
CA LYS A 185 29.70 66.35 26.73
C LYS A 185 30.75 65.39 26.18
N LEU A 186 30.74 65.20 24.85
CA LEU A 186 31.80 64.50 24.12
C LEU A 186 32.56 65.51 23.25
N GLN A 187 33.87 65.34 23.12
CA GLN A 187 34.73 66.22 22.32
C GLN A 187 35.37 65.42 21.17
N VAL A 188 35.07 65.82 19.93
CA VAL A 188 35.50 65.07 18.73
C VAL A 188 36.99 65.27 18.43
N GLU A 189 37.53 66.48 18.62
CA GLU A 189 38.95 66.81 18.43
C GLU A 189 39.54 67.34 19.75
N ASN A 190 40.67 66.78 20.21
CA ASN A 190 41.35 67.18 21.46
C ASN A 190 42.63 68.01 21.23
N ASN A 191 43.06 68.20 19.97
CA ASN A 191 44.33 68.87 19.70
C ASN A 191 44.15 70.39 19.81
N SER A 192 44.92 71.01 20.71
CA SER A 192 44.97 72.46 20.94
C SER A 192 45.40 73.29 19.72
N ASP A 193 46.00 72.65 18.70
CA ASP A 193 46.62 73.32 17.55
C ASP A 193 45.72 73.43 16.31
N LYS A 194 44.53 72.81 16.31
CA LYS A 194 43.58 72.90 15.19
C LYS A 194 42.30 73.60 15.62
N SER A 195 41.82 74.52 14.79
CA SER A 195 40.52 75.15 14.99
C SER A 195 39.44 74.06 15.07
N PRO A 196 38.56 74.08 16.09
CA PRO A 196 37.51 73.09 16.22
C PRO A 196 36.65 73.08 14.96
N SER A 197 36.47 71.90 14.39
CA SER A 197 35.69 71.71 13.16
C SER A 197 34.26 71.27 13.49
N CYS A 198 33.29 71.74 12.70
CA CYS A 198 31.88 71.48 12.96
C CYS A 198 31.52 69.99 12.81
N VAL A 199 30.59 69.51 13.64
CA VAL A 199 30.11 68.13 13.56
C VAL A 199 29.08 68.02 12.43
N THR A 200 29.49 67.46 11.29
CA THR A 200 28.69 67.40 10.06
C THR A 200 27.75 66.21 10.00
N GLY A 201 28.01 65.15 10.77
CA GLY A 201 27.15 63.97 10.82
C GLY A 201 27.32 63.16 12.10
N LEU A 202 26.25 62.51 12.50
CA LEU A 202 26.18 61.62 13.66
C LEU A 202 25.51 60.31 13.27
N GLY A 203 25.92 59.20 13.89
CA GLY A 203 25.32 57.89 13.64
C GLY A 203 25.43 56.99 14.86
N PHE A 204 24.31 56.45 15.35
CA PHE A 204 24.32 55.48 16.43
C PHE A 204 24.45 54.06 15.88
N LYS A 205 25.29 53.25 16.54
CA LYS A 205 25.35 51.81 16.39
C LYS A 205 25.01 51.15 17.72
N VAL A 206 24.04 50.24 17.67
CA VAL A 206 23.64 49.42 18.82
C VAL A 206 23.92 47.97 18.46
N ASP A 207 24.83 47.33 19.19
CA ASP A 207 25.16 45.92 19.02
C ASP A 207 25.05 45.18 20.37
N GLY A 208 23.92 44.53 20.56
CA GLY A 208 23.54 43.88 21.82
C GLY A 208 23.47 44.89 22.97
N ARG A 209 24.40 44.76 23.93
CA ARG A 209 24.53 45.74 25.00
C ARG A 209 25.38 46.92 24.59
N SER A 210 26.26 46.82 23.59
CA SER A 210 27.19 47.89 23.22
C SER A 210 26.51 49.01 22.40
N LEU A 211 26.85 50.25 22.72
CA LEU A 211 26.27 51.48 22.19
C LEU A 211 27.42 52.38 21.84
N GLN A 212 27.47 52.73 20.56
CA GLN A 212 28.54 53.51 19.99
C GLN A 212 27.97 54.66 19.18
N LEU A 213 28.65 55.78 19.22
CA LEU A 213 28.31 56.97 18.46
C LEU A 213 29.44 57.30 17.50
N PHE A 214 29.16 57.24 16.21
CA PHE A 214 29.99 57.81 15.17
C PHE A 214 29.75 59.32 15.10
N ALA A 215 30.86 60.06 15.00
CA ALA A 215 30.89 61.50 14.83
C ALA A 215 31.80 61.84 13.65
N VAL A 216 31.29 62.66 12.72
CA VAL A 216 32.01 63.09 11.53
C VAL A 216 32.20 64.59 11.59
N THR A 217 33.42 65.05 11.33
CA THR A 217 33.76 66.45 11.03
C THR A 217 34.34 66.51 9.62
N PRO A 218 34.56 67.68 9.01
CA PRO A 218 35.27 67.78 7.74
C PRO A 218 36.67 67.14 7.77
N SER A 219 37.31 67.13 8.94
CA SER A 219 38.70 66.68 9.17
C SER A 219 38.84 65.34 9.87
N SER A 220 37.76 64.70 10.35
CA SER A 220 37.91 63.44 11.09
C SER A 220 36.64 62.60 11.14
N VAL A 221 36.83 61.31 11.36
CA VAL A 221 35.77 60.34 11.71
C VAL A 221 36.15 59.74 13.05
N THR A 222 35.31 59.92 14.06
CA THR A 222 35.57 59.49 15.43
C THR A 222 34.44 58.60 15.93
N LEU A 223 34.79 57.56 16.65
CA LEU A 223 33.89 56.64 17.33
C LEU A 223 33.98 56.85 18.84
N PHE A 224 32.81 56.95 19.48
CA PHE A 224 32.69 56.98 20.94
C PHE A 224 31.99 55.72 21.42
N SER A 225 32.62 54.97 22.33
CA SER A 225 31.98 53.88 23.05
C SER A 225 31.35 54.42 24.32
N LEU A 226 30.01 54.42 24.37
CA LEU A 226 29.22 55.04 25.45
C LEU A 226 29.00 54.10 26.65
N HIS A 227 29.56 52.89 26.63
CA HIS A 227 29.54 51.94 27.75
C HIS A 227 30.62 52.19 28.80
N ASP A 228 31.72 52.80 28.36
CA ASP A 228 32.81 53.14 29.25
C ASP A 228 32.47 54.45 29.98
N GLU A 229 32.76 54.55 31.28
CA GLU A 229 32.68 55.79 32.04
C GLU A 229 34.11 56.22 32.45
N PRO A 230 34.70 57.27 31.85
CA PRO A 230 34.16 58.14 30.80
C PRO A 230 34.13 57.47 29.41
N PRO A 231 33.28 57.94 28.47
CA PRO A 231 33.16 57.36 27.14
C PRO A 231 34.48 57.29 26.39
N ARG A 232 34.85 56.09 25.93
CA ARG A 232 36.11 55.86 25.22
C ARG A 232 36.03 56.40 23.80
N ARG A 233 37.02 57.20 23.42
CA ARG A 233 37.15 57.79 22.08
C ARG A 233 38.17 57.03 21.23
N GLN A 234 37.86 56.85 19.95
CA GLN A 234 38.74 56.29 18.94
C GLN A 234 38.59 57.05 17.61
N THR A 235 39.66 57.61 17.08
CA THR A 235 39.64 58.23 15.74
C THR A 235 39.83 57.15 14.68
N LEU A 236 38.86 56.99 13.78
CA LEU A 236 38.87 55.99 12.71
C LEU A 236 39.53 56.51 11.42
N ASP A 237 39.40 57.81 11.14
CA ASP A 237 40.01 58.46 9.96
C ASP A 237 40.31 59.95 10.25
N GLN A 238 41.32 60.49 9.57
CA GLN A 238 41.75 61.90 9.64
C GLN A 238 41.24 62.73 8.45
N ILE A 239 40.26 62.20 7.74
CA ILE A 239 39.54 62.89 6.68
C ILE A 239 38.07 62.55 6.92
N GLY A 240 37.18 63.53 6.95
CA GLY A 240 35.75 63.26 7.08
C GLY A 240 34.98 63.80 5.88
N CYS A 241 33.91 64.54 6.13
CA CYS A 241 33.05 65.06 5.06
C CYS A 241 32.28 66.32 5.48
N GLY A 242 31.81 67.07 4.48
CA GLY A 242 30.87 68.17 4.64
C GLY A 242 29.46 67.72 5.03
N LEU A 243 28.56 68.70 5.14
CA LEU A 243 27.17 68.51 5.56
C LEU A 243 26.41 67.57 4.60
N ASN A 244 25.46 66.81 5.16
CA ASN A 244 24.48 66.00 4.41
C ASN A 244 25.03 64.80 3.61
N SER A 245 26.31 64.48 3.75
CA SER A 245 26.96 63.35 3.06
C SER A 245 27.31 62.18 3.99
N VAL A 246 26.52 62.01 5.05
CA VAL A 246 26.66 60.95 6.05
C VAL A 246 25.34 60.18 6.17
N ALA A 247 25.41 58.85 6.16
CA ALA A 247 24.27 57.96 6.37
C ALA A 247 24.69 56.72 7.17
N MET A 248 23.71 55.95 7.67
CA MET A 248 23.95 54.65 8.32
C MET A 248 23.38 53.53 7.45
N SER A 249 24.09 52.41 7.32
CA SER A 249 23.61 51.21 6.64
C SER A 249 22.66 50.39 7.54
N ASP A 250 21.91 49.46 6.95
CA ASP A 250 21.07 48.51 7.69
C ASP A 250 21.89 47.61 8.64
N ARG A 251 23.20 47.49 8.40
CA ARG A 251 24.17 46.76 9.24
C ARG A 251 24.81 47.64 10.32
N ALA A 252 24.30 48.87 10.49
CA ALA A 252 24.84 49.89 11.37
C ALA A 252 26.31 50.26 11.07
N GLU A 253 26.70 50.24 9.79
CA GLU A 253 27.96 50.79 9.32
C GLU A 253 27.76 52.26 8.96
N LEU A 254 28.75 53.11 9.25
CA LEU A 254 28.72 54.52 8.89
C LEU A 254 29.17 54.69 7.44
N ILE A 255 28.36 55.38 6.64
CA ILE A 255 28.61 55.67 5.23
C ILE A 255 28.97 57.14 5.08
N ILE A 256 30.10 57.42 4.44
CA ILE A 256 30.58 58.78 4.18
C ILE A 256 30.82 58.98 2.68
N GLY A 257 30.19 60.01 2.12
CA GLY A 257 30.34 60.39 0.72
C GLY A 257 31.36 61.47 0.50
N ARG A 258 32.51 61.16 -0.11
CA ARG A 258 33.44 62.16 -0.58
C ARG A 258 33.31 62.37 -2.09
N SER A 259 33.99 63.37 -2.64
CA SER A 259 33.98 63.70 -4.07
C SER A 259 34.43 62.53 -4.96
N GLU A 260 35.34 61.72 -4.47
CA GLU A 260 36.00 60.64 -5.20
C GLU A 260 35.34 59.27 -4.99
N ALA A 261 34.78 59.04 -3.80
CA ALA A 261 34.31 57.73 -3.39
C ALA A 261 33.35 57.80 -2.20
N VAL A 262 32.61 56.71 -2.00
CA VAL A 262 31.82 56.46 -0.81
C VAL A 262 32.57 55.43 0.06
N TYR A 263 32.75 55.78 1.33
CA TYR A 263 33.51 55.02 2.32
C TYR A 263 32.57 54.43 3.38
N PHE A 264 32.80 53.17 3.74
CA PHE A 264 32.12 52.51 4.84
C PHE A 264 33.05 52.44 6.04
N TYR A 265 32.52 52.65 7.25
CA TYR A 265 33.26 52.57 8.50
C TYR A 265 32.56 51.63 9.46
N GLU A 266 33.36 50.76 10.06
CA GLU A 266 32.98 49.85 11.12
C GLU A 266 33.68 50.26 12.43
N VAL A 267 33.47 49.47 13.48
CA VAL A 267 34.09 49.69 14.80
C VAL A 267 35.61 49.60 14.71
N ASP A 268 36.09 48.67 13.89
CA ASP A 268 37.51 48.37 13.75
C ASP A 268 38.25 49.33 12.82
N GLY A 269 37.53 50.21 12.10
CA GLY A 269 38.11 51.21 11.21
C GLY A 269 37.41 51.31 9.86
N ARG A 270 38.19 51.67 8.84
CA ARG A 270 37.71 51.88 7.47
C ARG A 270 37.45 50.54 6.78
N GLY A 271 36.20 50.32 6.40
CA GLY A 271 35.72 49.18 5.62
C GLY A 271 35.83 49.40 4.10
N PRO A 272 34.96 48.76 3.29
CA PRO A 272 35.03 48.84 1.83
C PRO A 272 34.79 50.28 1.32
N CYS A 273 35.36 50.58 0.16
CA CYS A 273 35.15 51.88 -0.51
C CYS A 273 34.80 51.70 -1.98
N TRP A 274 33.94 52.58 -2.47
CA TRP A 274 33.38 52.52 -3.82
C TRP A 274 33.63 53.84 -4.54
N ALA A 275 34.44 53.81 -5.59
CA ALA A 275 34.78 54.99 -6.38
C ALA A 275 33.59 55.40 -7.26
N PHE A 276 33.10 56.63 -7.05
CA PHE A 276 32.04 57.24 -7.82
C PHE A 276 32.46 58.68 -8.12
N GLU A 277 32.51 59.05 -9.39
CA GLU A 277 32.90 60.41 -9.78
C GLU A 277 31.80 61.43 -9.43
N GLY A 278 32.21 62.69 -9.20
CA GLY A 278 31.32 63.82 -8.95
C GLY A 278 31.07 64.12 -7.47
N GLU A 279 30.69 65.36 -7.19
CA GLU A 279 30.46 65.84 -5.83
C GLU A 279 29.17 65.25 -5.25
N LYS A 280 29.28 64.54 -4.12
CA LYS A 280 28.14 63.93 -3.43
C LYS A 280 27.50 64.97 -2.53
N LYS A 281 26.28 65.40 -2.86
CA LYS A 281 25.49 66.35 -2.06
C LYS A 281 24.72 65.67 -0.94
N LEU A 282 24.12 64.53 -1.25
CA LEU A 282 23.28 63.76 -0.33
C LEU A 282 23.56 62.27 -0.51
N ILE A 283 23.68 61.56 0.62
CA ILE A 283 23.78 60.11 0.65
C ILE A 283 22.70 59.52 1.54
N GLY A 284 22.20 58.36 1.15
CA GLY A 284 21.23 57.61 1.91
C GLY A 284 21.41 56.12 1.70
N TRP A 285 20.72 55.36 2.54
CA TRP A 285 20.69 53.92 2.47
C TRP A 285 19.24 53.45 2.50
N PHE A 286 18.87 52.57 1.58
CA PHE A 286 17.52 52.04 1.51
C PHE A 286 17.54 50.57 1.09
N ARG A 287 17.17 49.67 1.99
CA ARG A 287 17.01 48.22 1.73
C ARG A 287 18.20 47.58 1.00
N GLY A 288 19.42 47.89 1.43
CA GLY A 288 20.64 47.40 0.78
C GLY A 288 21.11 48.16 -0.46
N TYR A 289 20.38 49.19 -0.89
CA TYR A 289 20.80 50.09 -1.96
C TYR A 289 21.44 51.36 -1.39
N LEU A 290 22.53 51.78 -2.03
CA LEU A 290 23.18 53.06 -1.77
C LEU A 290 22.51 54.13 -2.63
N LEU A 291 22.00 55.17 -1.98
CA LEU A 291 21.37 56.32 -2.62
C LEU A 291 22.38 57.47 -2.68
N CYS A 292 22.58 58.07 -3.84
CA CYS A 292 23.51 59.18 -4.02
C CYS A 292 22.92 60.25 -4.93
N VAL A 293 22.87 61.48 -4.43
CA VAL A 293 22.65 62.68 -5.26
C VAL A 293 24.01 63.26 -5.63
N ILE A 294 24.36 63.18 -6.91
CA ILE A 294 25.63 63.67 -7.44
C ILE A 294 25.36 64.98 -8.18
N ALA A 295 26.06 66.05 -7.79
CA ALA A 295 26.00 67.31 -8.49
C ALA A 295 26.87 67.28 -9.75
N ASP A 296 26.27 67.61 -10.89
CA ASP A 296 27.03 67.87 -12.11
C ASP A 296 27.47 69.35 -12.12
N GLN A 297 28.75 69.58 -11.85
CA GLN A 297 29.35 70.90 -11.78
C GLN A 297 29.30 71.66 -13.13
N ARG A 298 29.07 70.97 -14.26
CA ARG A 298 29.05 71.61 -15.59
C ARG A 298 27.68 72.13 -15.98
N MET A 299 26.61 71.47 -15.55
CA MET A 299 25.25 71.71 -16.02
C MET A 299 24.30 72.25 -14.94
N GLY A 300 24.72 72.27 -13.67
CA GLY A 300 23.86 72.70 -12.55
C GLY A 300 22.70 71.75 -12.23
N ASN A 301 22.62 70.61 -12.92
CA ASN A 301 21.65 69.56 -12.68
C ASN A 301 22.21 68.54 -11.69
N HIS A 302 21.32 67.94 -10.91
CA HIS A 302 21.68 66.86 -10.00
C HIS A 302 21.26 65.51 -10.61
N THR A 303 22.07 64.48 -10.42
CA THR A 303 21.72 63.11 -10.81
C THR A 303 21.48 62.31 -9.54
N PHE A 304 20.30 61.71 -9.44
CA PHE A 304 20.00 60.77 -8.39
C PHE A 304 20.26 59.35 -8.89
N ASN A 305 21.18 58.65 -8.24
CA ASN A 305 21.58 57.30 -8.58
C ASN A 305 21.28 56.36 -7.40
N ILE A 306 20.69 55.21 -7.74
CA ILE A 306 20.50 54.09 -6.82
C ILE A 306 21.48 52.99 -7.22
N TYR A 307 22.41 52.67 -6.33
CA TYR A 307 23.45 51.67 -6.57
C TYR A 307 23.17 50.38 -5.78
N ASP A 308 23.26 49.25 -6.47
CA ASP A 308 23.38 47.94 -5.85
C ASP A 308 24.86 47.57 -5.81
N LEU A 309 25.45 47.70 -4.62
CA LEU A 309 26.87 47.45 -4.40
C LEU A 309 27.21 45.95 -4.50
N LYS A 310 26.28 45.07 -4.13
CA LYS A 310 26.50 43.61 -4.18
C LYS A 310 26.60 43.12 -5.62
N ASN A 311 25.66 43.55 -6.46
CA ASN A 311 25.61 43.17 -7.87
C ASN A 311 26.38 44.11 -8.80
N ARG A 312 27.00 45.17 -8.25
CA ARG A 312 27.77 46.20 -8.98
C ARG A 312 26.99 46.81 -10.15
N LEU A 313 25.72 47.14 -9.91
CA LEU A 313 24.81 47.70 -10.90
C LEU A 313 24.19 49.02 -10.45
N ILE A 314 23.82 49.85 -11.41
CA ILE A 314 22.99 51.05 -11.19
C ILE A 314 21.54 50.59 -11.36
N ALA A 315 20.81 50.52 -10.25
CA ALA A 315 19.43 50.06 -10.20
C ALA A 315 18.45 51.10 -10.74
N HIS A 316 18.80 52.39 -10.66
CA HIS A 316 18.04 53.50 -11.24
C HIS A 316 18.92 54.76 -11.32
N SER A 317 18.68 55.62 -12.31
CA SER A 317 19.43 56.86 -12.56
C SER A 317 18.50 57.88 -13.18
N VAL A 318 18.20 58.96 -12.46
CA VAL A 318 17.28 60.03 -12.90
C VAL A 318 17.88 61.41 -12.70
N LEU A 319 17.56 62.34 -13.60
CA LEU A 319 17.93 63.75 -13.48
C LEU A 319 16.93 64.44 -12.54
N VAL A 320 17.45 65.09 -11.51
CA VAL A 320 16.67 65.79 -10.49
C VAL A 320 17.15 67.24 -10.35
N LYS A 321 16.26 68.10 -9.84
CA LYS A 321 16.60 69.47 -9.44
C LYS A 321 17.39 69.44 -8.12
N ASP A 322 17.63 70.61 -7.52
CA ASP A 322 18.30 70.71 -6.23
C ASP A 322 17.49 70.05 -5.12
N VAL A 323 18.00 68.93 -4.61
CA VAL A 323 17.36 68.12 -3.56
C VAL A 323 17.74 68.69 -2.21
N SER A 324 16.75 69.07 -1.40
CA SER A 324 16.95 69.56 -0.03
C SER A 324 16.99 68.41 0.99
N HIS A 325 16.08 67.44 0.86
CA HIS A 325 15.96 66.32 1.79
C HIS A 325 15.67 65.01 1.07
N MET A 326 16.19 63.92 1.62
CA MET A 326 15.93 62.55 1.16
C MET A 326 15.39 61.73 2.33
N LEU A 327 14.21 61.14 2.13
CA LEU A 327 13.49 60.37 3.13
C LEU A 327 13.07 59.02 2.54
N TYR A 328 12.66 58.10 3.40
CA TYR A 328 12.17 56.79 3.00
C TYR A 328 10.97 56.41 3.87
N GLU A 329 9.82 56.20 3.25
CA GLU A 329 8.56 55.83 3.91
C GLU A 329 7.66 55.08 2.91
N TRP A 330 6.74 54.25 3.40
CA TRP A 330 5.82 53.44 2.57
C TRP A 330 6.52 52.50 1.57
N GLY A 331 7.78 52.15 1.82
CA GLY A 331 8.60 51.37 0.90
C GLY A 331 9.02 52.14 -0.36
N ASN A 332 8.92 53.47 -0.36
CA ASN A 332 9.37 54.33 -1.44
C ASN A 332 10.46 55.29 -0.93
N ILE A 333 11.30 55.75 -1.86
CA ILE A 333 12.26 56.82 -1.64
C ILE A 333 11.58 58.14 -2.01
N ILE A 334 11.64 59.12 -1.11
CA ILE A 334 11.00 60.43 -1.28
C ILE A 334 12.10 61.48 -1.33
N LEU A 335 12.25 62.15 -2.46
CA LEU A 335 13.16 63.28 -2.64
C LEU A 335 12.36 64.57 -2.59
N ILE A 336 12.66 65.44 -1.63
CA ILE A 336 12.06 66.78 -1.54
C ILE A 336 13.06 67.76 -2.15
N MET A 337 12.59 68.53 -3.13
CA MET A 337 13.37 69.53 -3.84
C MET A 337 13.31 70.89 -3.10
N ALA A 338 14.26 71.77 -3.39
CA ALA A 338 14.28 73.14 -2.87
C ALA A 338 13.04 73.96 -3.29
N ASP A 339 12.40 73.62 -4.41
CA ASP A 339 11.16 74.24 -4.90
C ASP A 339 9.87 73.63 -4.28
N LYS A 340 10.01 72.78 -3.24
CA LYS A 340 8.93 72.05 -2.54
C LYS A 340 8.24 70.96 -3.37
N SER A 341 8.71 70.69 -4.59
CA SER A 341 8.27 69.49 -5.31
C SER A 341 8.86 68.24 -4.66
N ALA A 342 8.11 67.13 -4.70
CA ALA A 342 8.55 65.85 -4.17
C ALA A 342 8.46 64.76 -5.25
N LEU A 343 9.54 64.00 -5.38
CA LEU A 343 9.64 62.87 -6.28
C LEU A 343 9.61 61.57 -5.48
N CYS A 344 8.61 60.72 -5.74
CA CYS A 344 8.46 59.43 -5.08
C CYS A 344 8.88 58.29 -6.02
N ILE A 345 9.96 57.60 -5.65
CA ILE A 345 10.56 56.50 -6.42
C ILE A 345 10.30 55.20 -5.68
N GLY A 346 9.65 54.24 -6.34
CA GLY A 346 9.34 52.93 -5.78
C GLY A 346 10.12 51.82 -6.46
N GLU A 347 10.44 50.78 -5.70
CA GLU A 347 11.01 49.53 -6.24
C GLU A 347 9.93 48.77 -7.03
N LYS A 348 10.29 48.27 -8.23
CA LYS A 348 9.45 47.36 -9.02
C LYS A 348 9.35 45.99 -8.36
N ASP A 349 8.30 45.25 -8.73
CA ASP A 349 8.08 43.89 -8.30
C ASP A 349 9.21 42.93 -8.77
N MET A 350 9.32 41.79 -8.07
CA MET A 350 10.40 40.84 -8.31
C MET A 350 10.34 40.21 -9.70
N GLU A 351 9.15 39.91 -10.21
CA GLU A 351 8.95 39.29 -11.53
C GLU A 351 9.42 40.24 -12.64
N SER A 352 9.01 41.51 -12.61
CA SER A 352 9.50 42.53 -13.55
C SER A 352 11.02 42.68 -13.52
N LYS A 353 11.63 42.68 -12.33
CA LYS A 353 13.10 42.74 -12.18
C LYS A 353 13.79 41.53 -12.80
N LEU A 354 13.26 40.33 -12.54
CA LEU A 354 13.77 39.09 -13.11
C LEU A 354 13.64 39.05 -14.63
N ASP A 355 12.50 39.46 -15.18
CA ASP A 355 12.26 39.52 -16.63
C ASP A 355 13.23 40.48 -17.32
N MET A 356 13.51 41.64 -16.72
CA MET A 356 14.53 42.57 -17.23
C MET A 356 15.93 41.95 -17.24
N LEU A 357 16.27 41.13 -16.24
CA LEU A 357 17.54 40.42 -16.17
C LEU A 357 17.62 39.27 -17.18
N PHE A 358 16.54 38.50 -17.33
CA PHE A 358 16.44 37.39 -18.30
C PHE A 358 16.54 37.89 -19.74
N LYS A 359 15.87 39.00 -20.10
CA LYS A 359 15.99 39.63 -21.43
C LYS A 359 17.43 40.03 -21.78
N LYS A 360 18.25 40.35 -20.78
CA LYS A 360 19.68 40.68 -20.96
C LYS A 360 20.63 39.50 -20.69
N ASN A 361 20.11 38.29 -20.48
CA ASN A 361 20.86 37.07 -20.16
C ASN A 361 21.73 37.16 -18.90
N LEU A 362 21.29 37.90 -17.87
CA LEU A 362 22.04 38.12 -16.62
C LEU A 362 21.53 37.24 -15.48
N TYR A 363 21.60 35.93 -15.68
CA TYR A 363 21.08 34.93 -14.75
C TYR A 363 21.83 34.89 -13.41
N THR A 364 23.14 35.14 -13.39
CA THR A 364 23.92 35.18 -12.13
C THR A 364 23.48 36.32 -11.21
N VAL A 365 23.18 37.48 -11.79
CA VAL A 365 22.62 38.63 -11.07
C VAL A 365 21.19 38.32 -10.60
N ALA A 366 20.40 37.61 -11.41
CA ALA A 366 19.05 37.18 -11.04
C ALA A 366 19.09 36.24 -9.82
N ILE A 367 20.00 35.26 -9.79
CA ILE A 367 20.19 34.36 -8.65
C ILE A 367 20.57 35.14 -7.39
N ASN A 368 21.55 36.05 -7.48
CA ASN A 368 21.97 36.88 -6.34
C ASN A 368 20.84 37.78 -5.82
N LEU A 369 20.00 38.30 -6.72
CA LEU A 369 18.84 39.13 -6.37
C LEU A 369 17.82 38.32 -5.57
N VAL A 370 17.47 37.11 -6.05
CA VAL A 370 16.53 36.19 -5.40
C VAL A 370 17.04 35.75 -4.02
N GLN A 371 18.33 35.39 -3.93
CA GLN A 371 18.96 35.00 -2.66
C GLN A 371 19.02 36.17 -1.66
N THR A 372 19.31 37.39 -2.14
CA THR A 372 19.40 38.58 -1.28
C THR A 372 18.04 39.02 -0.75
N GLN A 373 17.00 38.91 -1.58
CA GLN A 373 15.62 39.29 -1.20
C GLN A 373 14.88 38.17 -0.46
N GLN A 374 15.54 37.06 -0.13
CA GLN A 374 14.94 35.89 0.54
C GLN A 374 13.65 35.42 -0.14
N ALA A 375 13.65 35.40 -1.47
CA ALA A 375 12.51 34.91 -2.22
C ALA A 375 12.29 33.41 -2.01
N ASP A 376 11.06 32.95 -2.21
CA ASP A 376 10.67 31.56 -2.00
C ASP A 376 11.59 30.57 -2.73
N ALA A 377 11.81 29.42 -2.12
CA ALA A 377 12.66 28.38 -2.69
C ALA A 377 12.16 27.91 -4.08
N ALA A 378 10.84 27.97 -4.31
CA ALA A 378 10.22 27.71 -5.61
C ALA A 378 10.60 28.76 -6.68
N ALA A 379 10.55 30.06 -6.35
CA ALA A 379 10.97 31.14 -7.24
C ALA A 379 12.47 31.05 -7.56
N THR A 380 13.27 30.66 -6.56
CA THR A 380 14.71 30.39 -6.74
C THR A 380 14.95 29.22 -7.69
N ALA A 381 14.21 28.13 -7.52
CA ALA A 381 14.30 26.97 -8.40
C ALA A 381 13.88 27.30 -9.84
N GLU A 382 12.90 28.19 -10.05
CA GLU A 382 12.51 28.63 -11.40
C GLU A 382 13.61 29.45 -12.09
N VAL A 383 14.26 30.35 -11.36
CA VAL A 383 15.38 31.16 -11.88
C VAL A 383 16.56 30.25 -12.24
N LEU A 384 16.89 29.29 -11.36
CA LEU A 384 17.92 28.28 -11.61
C LEU A 384 17.57 27.39 -12.81
N ARG A 385 16.30 26.98 -12.97
CA ARG A 385 15.81 26.25 -14.15
C ARG A 385 16.02 27.06 -15.43
N LYS A 386 15.58 28.33 -15.47
CA LYS A 386 15.77 29.21 -16.64
C LYS A 386 17.26 29.41 -16.97
N TYR A 387 18.11 29.50 -15.94
CA TYR A 387 19.56 29.57 -16.13
C TYR A 387 20.14 28.28 -16.70
N ALA A 388 19.75 27.13 -16.15
CA ALA A 388 20.15 25.80 -16.60
C ALA A 388 19.69 25.53 -18.04
N ASP A 389 18.47 25.96 -18.41
CA ASP A 389 17.95 25.89 -19.78
C ASP A 389 18.80 26.70 -20.76
N HIS A 390 19.18 27.93 -20.37
CA HIS A 390 20.06 28.77 -21.17
C HIS A 390 21.47 28.16 -21.32
N LEU A 391 22.06 27.62 -20.24
CA LEU A 391 23.35 26.92 -20.31
C LEU A 391 23.27 25.66 -21.18
N TYR A 392 22.19 24.90 -21.06
CA TYR A 392 21.92 23.72 -21.89
C TYR A 392 21.83 24.11 -23.38
N SER A 393 21.18 25.22 -23.72
CA SER A 393 21.13 25.73 -25.09
C SER A 393 22.49 26.17 -25.64
N LYS A 394 23.42 26.56 -24.76
CA LYS A 394 24.81 26.88 -25.08
C LYS A 394 25.72 25.67 -25.18
N GLN A 395 25.19 24.46 -24.98
CA GLN A 395 25.93 23.20 -24.95
C GLN A 395 26.89 23.06 -23.75
N ASP A 396 26.72 23.88 -22.71
CA ASP A 396 27.47 23.77 -21.46
C ASP A 396 26.68 22.89 -20.48
N TYR A 397 26.79 21.58 -20.68
CA TYR A 397 25.94 20.58 -20.02
C TYR A 397 26.30 20.35 -18.55
N ASP A 398 27.58 20.49 -18.20
CA ASP A 398 28.07 20.20 -16.85
C ASP A 398 27.65 21.32 -15.88
N GLU A 399 27.84 22.58 -16.28
CA GLU A 399 27.34 23.73 -15.53
C GLU A 399 25.81 23.77 -15.50
N ALA A 400 25.14 23.43 -16.61
CA ALA A 400 23.68 23.30 -16.62
C ALA A 400 23.20 22.26 -15.59
N MET A 401 23.89 21.12 -15.51
CA MET A 401 23.55 20.06 -14.56
C MET A 401 23.77 20.50 -13.11
N ALA A 402 24.87 21.21 -12.82
CA ALA A 402 25.13 21.77 -11.49
C ALA A 402 23.97 22.68 -11.02
N GLN A 403 23.38 23.46 -11.93
CA GLN A 403 22.20 24.28 -11.62
C GLN A 403 20.93 23.43 -11.43
N TYR A 404 20.69 22.40 -12.25
CA TYR A 404 19.55 21.48 -12.07
C TYR A 404 19.62 20.69 -10.75
N ILE A 405 20.80 20.34 -10.26
CA ILE A 405 20.95 19.66 -8.96
C ILE A 405 20.47 20.54 -7.81
N GLN A 406 20.64 21.87 -7.93
CA GLN A 406 20.16 22.82 -6.93
C GLN A 406 18.63 22.98 -6.93
N THR A 407 17.93 22.61 -8.01
CA THR A 407 16.47 22.68 -8.10
C THR A 407 15.74 21.43 -7.59
N ILE A 408 16.48 20.38 -7.19
CA ILE A 408 15.91 19.15 -6.63
C ILE A 408 15.08 19.46 -5.37
N GLY A 409 13.81 19.04 -5.40
CA GLY A 409 12.81 19.29 -4.35
C GLY A 409 11.69 20.24 -4.78
N HIS A 410 11.94 21.06 -5.81
CA HIS A 410 10.95 22.00 -6.35
C HIS A 410 10.65 21.78 -7.83
N LEU A 411 11.63 21.31 -8.60
CA LEU A 411 11.46 20.92 -10.00
C LEU A 411 11.21 19.41 -10.10
N GLU A 412 10.26 19.01 -10.96
CA GLU A 412 10.02 17.60 -11.24
C GLU A 412 11.25 16.94 -11.91
N PRO A 413 11.79 15.84 -11.36
CA PRO A 413 12.95 15.14 -11.90
C PRO A 413 12.78 14.71 -13.37
N SER A 414 11.56 14.36 -13.78
CA SER A 414 11.21 13.96 -15.15
C SER A 414 11.63 14.99 -16.20
N TYR A 415 11.54 16.29 -15.88
CA TYR A 415 11.94 17.37 -16.78
C TYR A 415 13.43 17.32 -17.12
N VAL A 416 14.27 17.11 -16.11
CA VAL A 416 15.72 17.05 -16.26
C VAL A 416 16.11 15.73 -16.92
N ILE A 417 15.52 14.61 -16.48
CA ILE A 417 15.80 13.28 -17.03
C ILE A 417 15.53 13.25 -18.54
N GLN A 418 14.38 13.78 -19.00
CA GLN A 418 14.05 13.82 -20.43
C GLN A 418 15.08 14.57 -21.28
N LYS A 419 15.69 15.63 -20.74
CA LYS A 419 16.73 16.40 -21.43
C LYS A 419 18.09 15.67 -21.51
N PHE A 420 18.38 14.80 -20.56
CA PHE A 420 19.71 14.15 -20.43
C PHE A 420 19.70 12.64 -20.71
N LEU A 421 18.64 12.09 -21.33
CA LEU A 421 18.53 10.68 -21.74
C LEU A 421 19.49 10.25 -22.86
N ASP A 422 20.16 11.20 -23.52
CA ASP A 422 21.13 10.91 -24.58
C ASP A 422 22.32 10.10 -24.02
N ALA A 423 22.70 9.03 -24.73
CA ALA A 423 23.79 8.13 -24.36
C ALA A 423 25.13 8.86 -24.20
N GLN A 424 25.36 9.96 -24.93
CA GLN A 424 26.58 10.76 -24.80
C GLN A 424 26.68 11.50 -23.46
N ARG A 425 25.57 11.63 -22.71
CA ARG A 425 25.45 12.47 -21.50
C ARG A 425 25.08 11.67 -20.27
N ILE A 426 25.25 10.35 -20.33
CA ILE A 426 24.90 9.44 -19.25
C ILE A 426 25.59 9.78 -17.93
N TYR A 427 26.81 10.36 -17.97
CA TYR A 427 27.53 10.84 -16.78
C TYR A 427 26.78 11.96 -16.04
N ASN A 428 26.24 12.94 -16.78
CA ASN A 428 25.49 14.05 -16.20
C ASN A 428 24.16 13.58 -15.63
N LEU A 429 23.47 12.67 -16.33
CA LEU A 429 22.26 12.03 -15.82
C LEU A 429 22.54 11.21 -14.57
N THR A 430 23.65 10.47 -14.54
CA THR A 430 24.07 9.68 -13.37
C THR A 430 24.31 10.58 -12.17
N ASN A 431 25.04 11.69 -12.33
CA ASN A 431 25.30 12.66 -11.25
C ASN A 431 23.99 13.27 -10.70
N TYR A 432 23.04 13.60 -11.58
CA TYR A 432 21.72 14.08 -11.15
C TYR A 432 20.97 13.05 -10.31
N LEU A 433 20.91 11.80 -10.78
CA LEU A 433 20.22 10.70 -10.10
C LEU A 433 20.91 10.33 -8.77
N GLU A 434 22.24 10.39 -8.69
CA GLU A 434 23.00 10.22 -7.45
C GLU A 434 22.60 11.29 -6.42
N LYS A 435 22.60 12.57 -6.83
CA LYS A 435 22.20 13.67 -5.95
C LYS A 435 20.72 13.65 -5.56
N LEU A 436 19.86 13.08 -6.42
CA LEU A 436 18.45 12.84 -6.10
C LEU A 436 18.30 11.79 -5.00
N HIS A 437 19.10 10.72 -5.03
CA HIS A 437 19.12 9.68 -4.00
C HIS A 437 19.74 10.17 -2.69
N GLU A 438 20.82 10.96 -2.72
CA GLU A 438 21.41 11.58 -1.52
C GLU A 438 20.40 12.45 -0.75
N LYS A 439 19.49 13.12 -1.48
CA LYS A 439 18.43 13.95 -0.89
C LYS A 439 17.18 13.16 -0.46
N GLY A 440 17.12 11.85 -0.70
CA GLY A 440 15.99 10.98 -0.33
C GLY A 440 14.70 11.21 -1.13
N LEU A 441 14.77 11.90 -2.28
CA LEU A 441 13.62 12.23 -3.14
C LEU A 441 13.53 11.34 -4.37
N ALA A 442 14.27 10.25 -4.41
CA ALA A 442 14.27 9.29 -5.50
C ALA A 442 13.12 8.28 -5.35
N TYR A 443 12.38 8.08 -6.44
CA TYR A 443 11.37 7.03 -6.59
C TYR A 443 11.96 5.79 -7.26
N LYS A 444 11.23 4.66 -7.19
CA LYS A 444 11.63 3.37 -7.75
C LYS A 444 12.11 3.45 -9.20
N ASP A 445 11.42 4.22 -10.04
CA ASP A 445 11.78 4.40 -11.46
C ASP A 445 13.12 5.11 -11.65
N HIS A 446 13.42 6.10 -10.80
CA HIS A 446 14.69 6.82 -10.81
C HIS A 446 15.84 5.91 -10.39
N THR A 447 15.59 5.01 -9.44
CA THR A 447 16.58 4.03 -9.00
C THR A 447 16.87 2.98 -10.08
N THR A 448 15.84 2.51 -10.77
CA THR A 448 15.99 1.63 -11.93
C THR A 448 16.80 2.29 -13.05
N LEU A 449 16.53 3.57 -13.32
CA LEU A 449 17.29 4.32 -14.32
C LEU A 449 18.75 4.52 -13.91
N LEU A 450 19.03 4.78 -12.63
CA LEU A 450 20.38 4.88 -12.10
C LEU A 450 21.15 3.56 -12.23
N LEU A 451 20.50 2.43 -11.91
CA LEU A 451 21.09 1.10 -12.09
C LEU A 451 21.43 0.81 -13.56
N ASN A 452 20.53 1.16 -14.48
CA ASN A 452 20.77 1.07 -15.92
C ASN A 452 21.92 1.97 -16.38
N CYS A 453 22.12 3.12 -15.74
CA CYS A 453 23.25 3.99 -16.02
C CYS A 453 24.57 3.35 -15.56
N TYR A 454 24.61 2.80 -14.34
CA TYR A 454 25.81 2.12 -13.83
C TYR A 454 26.22 0.91 -14.66
N THR A 455 25.27 0.06 -15.07
CA THR A 455 25.59 -1.10 -15.91
C THR A 455 26.08 -0.70 -17.30
N LYS A 456 25.52 0.35 -17.90
CA LYS A 456 26.00 0.90 -19.18
C LYS A 456 27.38 1.56 -19.08
N LEU A 457 27.65 2.24 -17.97
CA LEU A 457 28.96 2.86 -17.69
C LEU A 457 30.03 1.85 -17.28
N LYS A 458 29.65 0.61 -16.97
CA LYS A 458 30.52 -0.46 -16.43
C LYS A 458 31.23 -0.04 -15.13
N ASP A 459 30.62 0.84 -14.35
CA ASP A 459 31.16 1.30 -13.07
C ASP A 459 30.82 0.30 -11.96
N VAL A 460 31.68 -0.72 -11.82
CA VAL A 460 31.47 -1.85 -10.90
C VAL A 460 31.63 -1.43 -9.44
N GLU A 461 32.43 -0.41 -9.14
CA GLU A 461 32.67 0.07 -7.79
C GLU A 461 31.45 0.80 -7.25
N LYS A 462 30.89 1.75 -8.02
CA LYS A 462 29.66 2.45 -7.64
C LYS A 462 28.46 1.51 -7.57
N LEU A 463 28.36 0.55 -8.49
CA LEU A 463 27.32 -0.47 -8.45
C LEU A 463 27.42 -1.34 -7.18
N ASN A 464 28.65 -1.74 -6.79
CA ASN A 464 28.89 -2.46 -5.54
C ASN A 464 28.50 -1.62 -4.32
N LEU A 465 28.91 -0.36 -4.26
CA LEU A 465 28.53 0.54 -3.17
C LEU A 465 27.02 0.74 -3.11
N PHE A 466 26.35 0.85 -4.27
CA PHE A 466 24.90 1.05 -4.33
C PHE A 466 24.11 -0.19 -3.87
N ILE A 467 24.57 -1.39 -4.25
CA ILE A 467 23.89 -2.66 -3.91
C ILE A 467 24.25 -3.17 -2.50
N LYS A 468 25.52 -3.04 -2.10
CA LYS A 468 26.07 -3.58 -0.85
C LYS A 468 26.17 -2.56 0.28
N SER A 469 25.81 -1.29 0.05
CA SER A 469 25.70 -0.34 1.17
C SER A 469 24.64 -0.82 2.17
N ASP A 470 25.06 -0.92 3.42
CA ASP A 470 24.21 -1.26 4.55
C ASP A 470 23.30 -0.08 4.90
N ASP A 471 22.22 0.11 4.14
CA ASP A 471 21.04 0.79 4.68
C ASP A 471 20.21 -0.26 5.42
N SER A 472 20.50 -0.34 6.71
CA SER A 472 20.04 -1.30 7.72
C SER A 472 18.58 -1.14 8.12
N ILE A 473 17.64 -1.08 7.15
CA ILE A 473 16.18 -1.17 7.39
C ILE A 473 15.50 -1.79 6.16
N GLY A 474 15.31 -3.11 6.18
CA GLY A 474 14.20 -3.90 5.60
C GLY A 474 13.62 -3.68 4.18
N GLU A 475 13.80 -2.56 3.52
CA GLU A 475 13.23 -2.24 2.21
C GLU A 475 14.32 -1.87 1.22
N LEU A 476 14.54 -2.74 0.23
CA LEU A 476 15.35 -2.39 -0.94
C LEU A 476 14.63 -1.24 -1.67
N LYS A 477 15.27 -0.06 -1.71
CA LYS A 477 14.72 1.17 -2.35
C LYS A 477 14.58 1.07 -3.88
N PHE A 478 14.90 -0.08 -4.47
CA PHE A 478 14.84 -0.34 -5.90
C PHE A 478 13.92 -1.52 -6.21
N ASP A 479 13.42 -1.56 -7.45
CA ASP A 479 12.70 -2.72 -7.93
C ASP A 479 13.65 -3.91 -8.07
N VAL A 480 13.49 -4.87 -7.15
CA VAL A 480 14.30 -6.10 -7.08
C VAL A 480 14.21 -6.86 -8.40
N GLU A 481 13.03 -6.94 -9.01
CA GLU A 481 12.86 -7.75 -10.22
C GLU A 481 13.56 -7.12 -11.42
N THR A 482 13.41 -5.81 -11.64
CA THR A 482 14.14 -5.11 -12.69
C THR A 482 15.64 -5.11 -12.41
N ALA A 483 16.09 -4.93 -11.17
CA ALA A 483 17.50 -4.99 -10.82
C ALA A 483 18.13 -6.35 -11.15
N LEU A 484 17.43 -7.45 -10.83
CA LEU A 484 17.86 -8.80 -11.18
C LEU A 484 17.96 -9.01 -12.68
N ARG A 485 16.95 -8.57 -13.45
CA ARG A 485 16.95 -8.68 -14.92
C ARG A 485 18.08 -7.88 -15.56
N VAL A 486 18.30 -6.65 -15.10
CA VAL A 486 19.34 -5.74 -15.63
C VAL A 486 20.74 -6.26 -15.29
N CYS A 487 20.98 -6.67 -14.05
CA CYS A 487 22.26 -7.24 -13.64
C CYS A 487 22.54 -8.57 -14.38
N ARG A 488 21.54 -9.44 -14.55
CA ARG A 488 21.67 -10.69 -15.32
C ARG A 488 21.97 -10.43 -16.79
N ALA A 489 21.25 -9.50 -17.44
CA ALA A 489 21.46 -9.15 -18.84
C ALA A 489 22.83 -8.49 -19.10
N ALA A 490 23.39 -7.81 -18.10
CA ALA A 490 24.71 -7.20 -18.15
C ALA A 490 25.85 -8.13 -17.66
N ASN A 491 25.57 -9.43 -17.44
CA ASN A 491 26.50 -10.45 -16.94
C ASN A 491 27.09 -10.19 -15.54
N TYR A 492 26.44 -9.37 -14.71
CA TYR A 492 26.80 -9.17 -13.31
C TYR A 492 26.07 -10.19 -12.40
N HIS A 493 26.35 -11.48 -12.62
CA HIS A 493 25.65 -12.58 -11.95
C HIS A 493 25.84 -12.57 -10.42
N GLU A 494 27.02 -12.21 -9.91
CA GLU A 494 27.28 -12.14 -8.46
C GLU A 494 26.47 -11.04 -7.76
N HIS A 495 26.31 -9.88 -8.40
CA HIS A 495 25.50 -8.78 -7.89
C HIS A 495 24.01 -9.15 -7.90
N ALA A 496 23.54 -9.79 -8.98
CA ALA A 496 22.19 -10.31 -9.07
C ALA A 496 21.91 -11.36 -7.98
N MET A 497 22.85 -12.29 -7.73
CA MET A 497 22.76 -13.26 -6.65
C MET A 497 22.65 -12.61 -5.27
N TYR A 498 23.48 -11.59 -5.01
CA TYR A 498 23.43 -10.86 -3.74
C TYR A 498 22.08 -10.18 -3.53
N VAL A 499 21.55 -9.50 -4.56
CA VAL A 499 20.22 -8.87 -4.53
C VAL A 499 19.13 -9.90 -4.29
N ALA A 500 19.14 -11.03 -5.00
CA ALA A 500 18.13 -12.08 -4.87
C ALA A 500 18.12 -12.68 -3.45
N LYS A 501 19.31 -12.95 -2.90
CA LYS A 501 19.46 -13.50 -1.53
C LYS A 501 18.99 -12.52 -0.46
N LYS A 502 19.34 -11.23 -0.58
CA LYS A 502 18.93 -10.18 0.37
C LYS A 502 17.43 -9.89 0.31
N ALA A 503 16.82 -10.00 -0.87
CA ALA A 503 15.39 -9.77 -1.09
C ALA A 503 14.48 -10.97 -0.74
N GLY A 504 15.05 -12.12 -0.36
CA GLY A 504 14.28 -13.35 -0.15
C GLY A 504 13.64 -13.92 -1.43
N LYS A 505 14.14 -13.55 -2.61
CA LYS A 505 13.65 -14.05 -3.90
C LYS A 505 14.41 -15.33 -4.28
N HIS A 506 14.04 -16.44 -3.64
CA HIS A 506 14.70 -17.74 -3.76
C HIS A 506 14.69 -18.31 -5.19
N GLU A 507 13.57 -18.15 -5.92
CA GLU A 507 13.41 -18.58 -7.31
C GLU A 507 14.50 -17.99 -8.22
N TRP A 508 14.69 -16.66 -8.16
CA TRP A 508 15.68 -15.97 -8.98
C TRP A 508 17.12 -16.33 -8.58
N TYR A 509 17.39 -16.52 -7.29
CA TYR A 509 18.70 -16.94 -6.81
C TYR A 509 19.07 -18.32 -7.35
N LEU A 510 18.16 -19.28 -7.25
CA LEU A 510 18.35 -20.64 -7.76
C LEU A 510 18.41 -20.67 -9.29
N LYS A 511 17.59 -19.87 -9.97
CA LYS A 511 17.64 -19.73 -11.43
C LYS A 511 19.02 -19.29 -11.91
N ILE A 512 19.62 -18.29 -11.26
CA ILE A 512 20.97 -17.81 -11.61
C ILE A 512 22.03 -18.89 -11.32
N LEU A 513 21.93 -19.59 -10.18
CA LEU A 513 22.87 -20.66 -9.81
C LEU A 513 22.81 -21.87 -10.76
N LEU A 514 21.61 -22.28 -11.16
CA LEU A 514 21.37 -23.49 -11.94
C LEU A 514 21.50 -23.28 -13.44
N GLU A 515 20.93 -22.19 -13.99
CA GLU A 515 20.94 -21.93 -15.44
C GLU A 515 22.19 -21.17 -15.91
N ASP A 516 22.67 -20.18 -15.15
CA ASP A 516 23.75 -19.30 -15.61
C ASP A 516 25.14 -19.73 -15.10
N LEU A 517 25.25 -20.17 -13.84
CA LEU A 517 26.53 -20.47 -13.18
C LEU A 517 26.87 -21.96 -13.07
N GLY A 518 25.89 -22.85 -13.21
CA GLY A 518 26.08 -24.31 -13.10
C GLY A 518 26.59 -24.78 -11.73
N ARG A 519 26.36 -24.03 -10.65
CA ARG A 519 26.82 -24.33 -9.28
C ARG A 519 25.78 -25.14 -8.53
N TYR A 520 25.66 -26.42 -8.87
CA TYR A 520 24.61 -27.31 -8.34
C TYR A 520 24.74 -27.61 -6.84
N GLU A 521 25.96 -27.68 -6.30
CA GLU A 521 26.21 -27.97 -4.88
C GLU A 521 25.71 -26.85 -3.96
N GLU A 522 26.03 -25.59 -4.30
CA GLU A 522 25.53 -24.43 -3.57
C GLU A 522 24.01 -24.25 -3.70
N ALA A 523 23.44 -24.64 -4.84
CA ALA A 523 21.98 -24.66 -5.00
C ALA A 523 21.33 -25.68 -4.06
N LEU A 524 21.91 -26.88 -3.89
CA LEU A 524 21.42 -27.91 -2.98
C LEU A 524 21.60 -27.54 -1.50
N GLU A 525 22.74 -26.93 -1.14
CA GLU A 525 22.96 -26.37 0.20
C GLU A 525 21.97 -25.25 0.51
N TYR A 526 21.70 -24.38 -0.48
CA TYR A 526 20.72 -23.31 -0.32
C TYR A 526 19.30 -23.86 -0.16
N ILE A 527 18.86 -24.78 -1.02
CA ILE A 527 17.55 -25.45 -0.91
C ILE A 527 17.42 -26.14 0.45
N SER A 528 18.50 -26.75 0.95
CA SER A 528 18.52 -27.37 2.27
C SER A 528 18.37 -26.40 3.44
N SER A 529 18.66 -25.12 3.23
CA SER A 529 18.51 -24.06 4.23
C SER A 529 17.14 -23.34 4.18
N LEU A 530 16.31 -23.63 3.18
CA LEU A 530 14.98 -23.03 3.02
C LEU A 530 13.91 -23.76 3.83
N GLU A 531 12.82 -23.07 4.13
CA GLU A 531 11.62 -23.68 4.71
C GLU A 531 11.03 -24.76 3.79
N SER A 532 10.45 -25.80 4.40
CA SER A 532 9.98 -27.01 3.71
C SER A 532 9.00 -26.73 2.56
N SER A 533 8.17 -25.69 2.70
CA SER A 533 7.20 -25.26 1.68
C SER A 533 7.88 -24.67 0.43
N GLN A 534 8.88 -23.80 0.61
CA GLN A 534 9.64 -23.16 -0.46
C GLN A 534 10.61 -24.14 -1.11
N ALA A 535 11.25 -24.99 -0.32
CA ALA A 535 12.07 -26.09 -0.82
C ALA A 535 11.25 -27.06 -1.69
N GLY A 536 10.01 -27.37 -1.31
CA GLY A 536 9.11 -28.19 -2.11
C GLY A 536 8.76 -27.57 -3.48
N MET A 537 8.38 -26.29 -3.53
CA MET A 537 8.06 -25.61 -4.80
C MET A 537 9.28 -25.51 -5.72
N THR A 538 10.45 -25.16 -5.17
CA THR A 538 11.69 -25.02 -5.96
C THR A 538 12.17 -26.36 -6.53
N ILE A 539 12.01 -27.46 -5.80
CA ILE A 539 12.33 -28.80 -6.33
C ILE A 539 11.34 -29.26 -7.40
N LYS A 540 10.06 -28.84 -7.35
CA LYS A 540 9.13 -29.13 -8.46
C LYS A 540 9.56 -28.48 -9.77
N GLU A 541 10.07 -27.25 -9.72
CA GLU A 541 10.51 -26.52 -10.92
C GLU A 541 11.90 -26.95 -11.42
N TYR A 542 12.86 -27.08 -10.50
CA TYR A 542 14.27 -27.29 -10.84
C TYR A 542 14.78 -28.71 -10.58
N GLY A 543 13.97 -29.57 -9.96
CA GLY A 543 14.39 -30.91 -9.57
C GLY A 543 14.80 -31.78 -10.75
N LYS A 544 14.26 -31.55 -11.95
CA LYS A 544 14.65 -32.29 -13.16
C LYS A 544 16.15 -32.13 -13.46
N ILE A 545 16.65 -30.90 -13.36
CA ILE A 545 18.06 -30.54 -13.58
C ILE A 545 18.93 -31.09 -12.45
N LEU A 546 18.43 -31.02 -11.21
CA LEU A 546 19.15 -31.52 -10.03
C LEU A 546 19.27 -33.06 -10.03
N ILE A 547 18.25 -33.78 -10.48
CA ILE A 547 18.29 -35.25 -10.61
C ILE A 547 19.23 -35.67 -11.74
N GLU A 548 19.27 -34.93 -12.84
CA GLU A 548 20.18 -35.19 -13.96
C GLU A 548 21.66 -35.13 -13.53
N HIS A 549 22.02 -34.16 -12.70
CA HIS A 549 23.41 -33.94 -12.29
C HIS A 549 23.80 -34.57 -10.94
N LYS A 550 22.91 -34.55 -9.94
CA LYS A 550 23.15 -35.02 -8.56
C LYS A 550 21.93 -35.76 -7.97
N PRO A 551 21.64 -36.99 -8.43
CA PRO A 551 20.43 -37.73 -8.04
C PRO A 551 20.41 -38.12 -6.56
N VAL A 552 21.54 -38.55 -5.99
CA VAL A 552 21.61 -39.06 -4.61
C VAL A 552 21.29 -37.96 -3.59
N GLU A 553 21.95 -36.82 -3.72
CA GLU A 553 21.81 -35.65 -2.85
C GLU A 553 20.38 -35.06 -2.96
N THR A 554 19.82 -35.04 -4.17
CA THR A 554 18.45 -34.56 -4.41
C THR A 554 17.38 -35.49 -3.80
N ILE A 555 17.56 -36.82 -3.91
CA ILE A 555 16.67 -37.81 -3.29
C ILE A 555 16.70 -37.70 -1.76
N GLU A 556 17.86 -37.45 -1.16
CA GLU A 556 17.99 -37.28 0.29
C GLU A 556 17.21 -36.05 0.79
N ILE A 557 17.28 -34.92 0.07
CA ILE A 557 16.49 -33.71 0.38
C ILE A 557 14.99 -33.98 0.21
N LEU A 558 14.57 -34.65 -0.87
CA LEU A 558 13.17 -35.01 -1.10
C LEU A 558 12.61 -35.91 0.03
N ILE A 559 13.40 -36.88 0.49
CA ILE A 559 13.03 -37.72 1.63
C ILE A 559 12.90 -36.86 2.88
N ARG A 560 13.86 -35.98 3.16
CA ARG A 560 13.81 -35.08 4.31
C ARG A 560 12.53 -34.25 4.33
N LEU A 561 12.18 -33.63 3.19
CA LEU A 561 10.96 -32.83 3.02
C LEU A 561 9.66 -33.62 3.21
N CYS A 562 9.67 -34.92 2.94
CA CYS A 562 8.49 -35.78 3.09
C CYS A 562 8.45 -36.52 4.45
N THR A 563 9.49 -36.42 5.30
CA THR A 563 9.61 -37.18 6.56
C THR A 563 9.85 -36.34 7.82
N GLU A 564 10.43 -35.15 7.73
CA GLU A 564 10.66 -34.30 8.90
C GLU A 564 9.46 -33.39 9.14
N ASP A 565 8.66 -33.70 10.15
CA ASP A 565 7.81 -32.69 10.81
C ASP A 565 8.73 -31.71 11.54
N GLU A 566 8.68 -30.42 11.16
CA GLU A 566 9.30 -29.32 11.88
C GLU A 566 8.67 -29.18 13.29
N ASP A 567 9.05 -30.06 14.22
CA ASP A 567 8.56 -30.01 15.59
C ASP A 567 9.56 -29.23 16.47
N ARG A 568 9.08 -28.07 16.94
CA ARG A 568 9.48 -27.35 18.17
C ARG A 568 10.72 -26.44 18.13
N ARG A 569 10.52 -25.20 17.64
CA ARG A 569 11.14 -24.01 18.27
C ARG A 569 10.17 -22.83 18.35
N GLY A 570 9.52 -22.68 19.51
CA GLY A 570 9.18 -21.38 20.11
C GLY A 570 7.87 -20.70 19.71
N ASP A 571 6.91 -20.72 20.65
CA ASP A 571 5.82 -19.75 20.88
C ASP A 571 5.10 -19.11 19.68
N SER A 572 3.90 -19.61 19.38
CA SER A 572 2.62 -18.95 19.75
C SER A 572 1.43 -19.61 19.02
N ASN A 573 0.30 -19.65 19.72
CA ASN A 573 -0.96 -20.26 19.28
C ASN A 573 -1.47 -19.74 17.92
N VAL A 574 -1.22 -20.48 16.85
CA VAL A 574 -2.09 -20.52 15.65
C VAL A 574 -2.10 -21.96 15.12
N VAL A 575 -3.29 -22.56 15.05
CA VAL A 575 -3.50 -23.91 14.50
C VAL A 575 -3.45 -23.83 12.97
N TYR A 576 -2.25 -23.95 12.39
CA TYR A 576 -2.09 -24.42 11.02
C TYR A 576 -1.40 -25.78 11.10
N VAL A 577 -2.15 -26.84 10.77
CA VAL A 577 -1.58 -28.16 10.50
C VAL A 577 -0.75 -28.02 9.23
N SER A 578 0.57 -27.96 9.34
CA SER A 578 1.48 -28.02 8.19
C SER A 578 1.39 -29.43 7.60
N MET A 579 0.55 -29.61 6.58
CA MET A 579 0.57 -30.86 5.82
C MET A 579 1.90 -30.98 5.08
N LEU A 580 2.68 -32.02 5.42
CA LEU A 580 3.88 -32.41 4.67
C LEU A 580 3.51 -32.63 3.19
N PRO A 581 4.36 -32.21 2.23
CA PRO A 581 4.15 -32.48 0.81
C PRO A 581 4.03 -33.99 0.54
N SER A 582 3.09 -34.39 -0.34
CA SER A 582 2.94 -35.80 -0.70
C SER A 582 4.08 -36.20 -1.64
N PRO A 583 4.66 -37.41 -1.51
CA PRO A 583 5.64 -37.93 -2.49
C PRO A 583 5.14 -37.93 -3.93
N VAL A 584 3.82 -38.04 -4.12
CA VAL A 584 3.14 -38.02 -5.42
C VAL A 584 3.30 -36.68 -6.13
N ASP A 585 3.47 -35.60 -5.37
CA ASP A 585 3.64 -34.25 -5.91
C ASP A 585 4.95 -34.06 -6.68
N PHE A 586 5.92 -34.96 -6.50
CA PHE A 586 7.25 -34.89 -7.10
C PHE A 586 7.47 -35.88 -8.25
N LEU A 587 6.46 -36.67 -8.64
CA LEU A 587 6.58 -37.66 -9.71
C LEU A 587 7.02 -37.04 -11.05
N SER A 588 6.58 -35.81 -11.33
CA SER A 588 6.94 -35.07 -12.54
C SER A 588 8.44 -34.82 -12.69
N VAL A 589 9.17 -34.80 -11.57
CA VAL A 589 10.61 -34.57 -11.53
C VAL A 589 11.38 -35.78 -12.09
N PHE A 590 10.81 -36.98 -11.96
CA PHE A 590 11.47 -38.25 -12.30
C PHE A 590 11.03 -38.85 -13.65
N ILE A 591 10.26 -38.13 -14.49
CA ILE A 591 9.68 -38.66 -15.74
C ILE A 591 10.70 -39.34 -16.66
N HIS A 592 11.96 -38.87 -16.68
CA HIS A 592 13.03 -39.46 -17.49
C HIS A 592 14.01 -40.35 -16.70
N TYR A 593 13.79 -40.54 -15.40
CA TYR A 593 14.69 -41.25 -14.49
C TYR A 593 13.92 -42.25 -13.61
N PRO A 594 13.33 -43.32 -14.19
CA PRO A 594 12.49 -44.27 -13.47
C PRO A 594 13.24 -45.06 -12.39
N GLN A 595 14.56 -45.25 -12.54
CA GLN A 595 15.39 -45.90 -11.51
C GLN A 595 15.54 -45.02 -10.26
N SER A 596 15.73 -43.71 -10.44
CA SER A 596 15.77 -42.75 -9.34
C SER A 596 14.41 -42.60 -8.66
N LEU A 597 13.31 -42.74 -9.42
CA LEU A 597 11.96 -42.78 -8.86
C LEU A 597 11.74 -44.02 -7.99
N MET A 598 12.16 -45.20 -8.48
CA MET A 598 12.11 -46.44 -7.70
C MET A 598 12.90 -46.30 -6.39
N ASP A 599 14.14 -45.79 -6.44
CA ASP A 599 14.98 -45.60 -5.25
C ASP A 599 14.36 -44.60 -4.25
N PHE A 600 13.75 -43.51 -4.75
CA PHE A 600 13.01 -42.56 -3.92
C PHE A 600 11.81 -43.21 -3.21
N LEU A 601 10.94 -43.91 -3.95
CA LEU A 601 9.74 -44.52 -3.39
C LEU A 601 10.05 -45.72 -2.47
N GLU A 602 11.08 -46.51 -2.76
CA GLU A 602 11.56 -47.59 -1.89
C GLU A 602 12.10 -47.02 -0.56
N LYS A 603 12.94 -45.97 -0.62
CA LYS A 603 13.47 -45.31 0.58
C LYS A 603 12.37 -44.62 1.39
N TYR A 604 11.37 -44.03 0.74
CA TYR A 604 10.23 -43.41 1.40
C TYR A 604 9.37 -44.45 2.14
N THR A 605 8.99 -45.54 1.46
CA THR A 605 8.16 -46.62 2.04
C THR A 605 8.85 -47.34 3.19
N ASN A 606 10.19 -47.43 3.16
CA ASN A 606 10.97 -47.97 4.27
C ASN A 606 10.98 -47.06 5.52
N LYS A 607 10.85 -45.74 5.33
CA LYS A 607 10.84 -44.75 6.43
C LYS A 607 9.44 -44.46 6.96
N VAL A 608 8.42 -44.42 6.11
CA VAL A 608 7.04 -44.04 6.45
C VAL A 608 6.09 -45.20 6.13
N LYS A 609 5.46 -45.76 7.18
CA LYS A 609 4.57 -46.94 7.03
C LYS A 609 3.09 -46.58 6.84
N ASP A 610 2.65 -45.44 7.36
CA ASP A 610 1.25 -44.99 7.36
C ASP A 610 1.12 -43.66 6.63
N SER A 611 1.17 -43.67 5.29
CA SER A 611 1.04 -42.46 4.45
C SER A 611 -0.36 -42.37 3.85
N PRO A 612 -1.00 -41.18 3.80
CA PRO A 612 -2.30 -41.02 3.13
C PRO A 612 -2.25 -41.31 1.63
N ALA A 613 -1.09 -41.16 0.98
CA ALA A 613 -0.87 -41.45 -0.44
C ALA A 613 -0.37 -42.90 -0.69
N GLN A 614 -0.45 -43.77 0.31
CA GLN A 614 0.11 -45.12 0.24
C GLN A 614 -0.45 -45.93 -0.94
N VAL A 615 -1.75 -45.82 -1.25
CA VAL A 615 -2.39 -46.53 -2.38
C VAL A 615 -1.77 -46.12 -3.72
N GLU A 616 -1.58 -44.82 -3.94
CA GLU A 616 -1.00 -44.29 -5.17
C GLU A 616 0.48 -44.67 -5.32
N ILE A 617 1.24 -44.62 -4.22
CA ILE A 617 2.64 -45.06 -4.19
C ILE A 617 2.75 -46.56 -4.52
N HIS A 618 1.87 -47.38 -3.96
CA HIS A 618 1.84 -48.82 -4.24
C HIS A 618 1.47 -49.10 -5.70
N ASN A 619 0.52 -48.36 -6.28
CA ASN A 619 0.16 -48.47 -7.70
C ASN A 619 1.34 -48.17 -8.61
N ILE A 620 2.08 -47.07 -8.35
CA ILE A 620 3.25 -46.66 -9.13
C ILE A 620 4.41 -47.65 -8.96
N LEU A 621 4.63 -48.15 -7.75
CA LEU A 621 5.62 -49.20 -7.50
C LEU A 621 5.24 -50.51 -8.20
N LEU A 622 3.97 -50.90 -8.21
CA LEU A 622 3.49 -52.07 -8.95
C LEU A 622 3.71 -51.92 -10.46
N GLU A 623 3.42 -50.74 -11.01
CA GLU A 623 3.70 -50.42 -12.42
C GLU A 623 5.20 -50.56 -12.73
N LEU A 624 6.07 -49.99 -11.89
CA LEU A 624 7.53 -50.06 -12.05
C LEU A 624 8.11 -51.48 -11.84
N TYR A 625 7.53 -52.26 -10.93
CA TYR A 625 7.96 -53.63 -10.64
C TYR A 625 7.48 -54.66 -11.68
N ILE A 626 6.29 -54.46 -12.25
CA ILE A 626 5.67 -55.40 -13.19
C ILE A 626 6.04 -55.09 -14.65
N ALA A 627 6.35 -53.82 -14.98
CA ALA A 627 6.70 -53.39 -16.33
C ALA A 627 7.88 -54.17 -16.93
N ASN A 628 7.69 -54.63 -18.18
CA ASN A 628 8.70 -55.33 -18.95
C ASN A 628 9.90 -54.42 -19.33
N GLU A 629 9.64 -53.18 -19.74
CA GLU A 629 10.66 -52.16 -20.06
C GLU A 629 10.39 -50.87 -19.27
N LEU A 630 11.45 -50.23 -18.75
CA LEU A 630 11.34 -49.00 -17.95
C LEU A 630 11.21 -47.74 -18.84
N ASN A 631 10.38 -47.80 -19.88
CA ASN A 631 10.10 -46.65 -20.76
C ASN A 631 8.66 -46.17 -20.52
N PHE A 632 8.51 -45.00 -19.88
CA PHE A 632 7.20 -44.36 -19.76
C PHE A 632 6.74 -43.83 -21.12
N PRO A 633 5.52 -44.15 -21.59
CA PRO A 633 4.82 -43.35 -22.57
C PRO A 633 4.44 -42.01 -21.90
N SER A 634 4.74 -40.89 -22.56
CA SER A 634 4.41 -39.55 -22.06
C SER A 634 2.94 -39.41 -21.65
N MET A 635 2.68 -39.31 -20.35
CA MET A 635 1.40 -38.89 -19.80
C MET A 635 1.27 -37.38 -19.92
N SER A 636 0.57 -36.92 -20.96
CA SER A 636 0.11 -35.53 -21.07
C SER A 636 -1.43 -35.49 -21.11
N GLN A 637 -1.99 -34.80 -20.12
CA GLN A 637 -3.28 -34.09 -20.12
C GLN A 637 -4.55 -34.95 -20.04
N VAL A 638 -5.08 -35.07 -18.82
CA VAL A 638 -6.53 -35.13 -18.61
C VAL A 638 -7.07 -33.72 -18.86
N ASN A 639 -7.69 -33.50 -20.02
CA ASN A 639 -8.67 -32.44 -20.20
C ASN A 639 -10.06 -33.06 -20.04
N GLU A 640 -10.84 -32.51 -19.12
CA GLU A 640 -12.29 -32.69 -19.09
C GLU A 640 -12.87 -32.19 -20.43
N ASP A 641 -13.40 -33.09 -21.25
CA ASP A 641 -14.71 -32.93 -21.92
C ASP A 641 -15.01 -34.09 -22.90
N ALA A 642 -16.20 -34.68 -22.73
CA ALA A 642 -17.06 -35.35 -23.72
C ALA A 642 -16.60 -36.63 -24.48
N VAL A 643 -17.15 -37.77 -24.04
CA VAL A 643 -17.92 -38.81 -24.79
C VAL A 643 -17.68 -38.96 -26.31
N ASN A 644 -16.96 -40.01 -26.74
CA ASN A 644 -17.45 -41.13 -27.60
C ASN A 644 -16.29 -41.97 -28.21
N VAL A 645 -16.45 -43.29 -28.14
CA VAL A 645 -15.69 -44.36 -28.83
C VAL A 645 -16.38 -44.64 -30.20
N PRO A 646 -15.82 -45.35 -31.24
CA PRO A 646 -14.52 -46.02 -31.46
C PRO A 646 -13.82 -45.70 -32.82
N SER A 647 -12.56 -46.14 -32.99
CA SER A 647 -12.17 -47.24 -33.93
C SER A 647 -10.71 -47.19 -34.40
N ALA A 648 -10.15 -48.37 -34.58
CA ALA A 648 -8.75 -48.72 -34.85
C ALA A 648 -8.13 -48.08 -36.11
N LYS A 649 -6.82 -47.81 -36.05
CA LYS A 649 -5.87 -48.16 -37.13
C LYS A 649 -4.40 -48.04 -36.70
N THR A 650 -3.70 -49.15 -36.94
CA THR A 650 -2.27 -49.40 -37.01
C THR A 650 -1.47 -48.29 -37.70
N LEU A 651 -0.32 -47.90 -37.15
CA LEU A 651 0.79 -47.30 -37.90
C LEU A 651 2.15 -47.81 -37.38
N ILE A 652 2.78 -48.62 -38.23
CA ILE A 652 4.19 -49.02 -38.19
C ILE A 652 5.02 -47.83 -38.68
N LEU A 653 6.12 -47.49 -38.01
CA LEU A 653 7.24 -46.80 -38.67
C LEU A 653 8.58 -47.16 -38.04
N SER A 654 9.44 -47.64 -38.92
CA SER A 654 10.83 -48.06 -38.76
C SER A 654 11.80 -46.89 -38.63
N SER A 655 12.87 -47.07 -37.86
CA SER A 655 14.16 -46.41 -38.14
C SER A 655 15.32 -47.28 -37.65
N GLN A 656 16.20 -47.63 -38.60
CA GLN A 656 17.46 -48.34 -38.40
C GLN A 656 18.50 -47.43 -37.72
N SER A 657 19.31 -48.01 -36.82
CA SER A 657 20.75 -47.73 -36.78
C SER A 657 21.51 -48.88 -36.13
N ASN A 658 22.61 -49.26 -36.80
CA ASN A 658 23.50 -50.36 -36.44
C ASN A 658 24.34 -50.05 -35.19
N GLY A 659 24.69 -51.09 -34.44
CA GLY A 659 25.71 -51.02 -33.40
C GLY A 659 25.82 -52.33 -32.62
N THR A 660 26.57 -53.29 -33.14
CA THR A 660 27.07 -54.49 -32.46
C THR A 660 27.70 -54.14 -31.10
N ILE A 661 27.10 -54.62 -30.00
CA ILE A 661 27.68 -55.16 -28.74
C ILE A 661 26.45 -55.61 -27.91
N ALA A 662 25.99 -56.85 -28.12
CA ALA A 662 24.78 -57.36 -27.48
C ALA A 662 24.91 -58.86 -27.17
N GLU A 663 25.80 -59.23 -26.25
CA GLU A 663 25.75 -60.59 -25.66
C GLU A 663 25.96 -60.62 -24.13
N HIS A 664 26.29 -59.50 -23.45
CA HIS A 664 26.47 -59.47 -21.99
C HIS A 664 25.43 -58.65 -21.18
N LYS A 665 24.58 -57.83 -21.82
CA LYS A 665 23.54 -57.03 -21.11
C LYS A 665 22.23 -57.78 -20.84
N GLY A 666 21.89 -58.79 -21.64
CA GLY A 666 20.60 -59.48 -21.55
C GLY A 666 20.40 -60.26 -20.24
N SER A 667 21.46 -60.83 -19.67
CA SER A 667 21.35 -61.61 -18.42
C SER A 667 21.18 -60.73 -17.17
N GLN A 668 21.75 -59.53 -17.14
CA GLN A 668 21.58 -58.57 -16.04
C GLN A 668 20.19 -57.92 -16.06
N GLU A 669 19.66 -57.60 -17.23
CA GLU A 669 18.30 -57.05 -17.36
C GLU A 669 17.21 -58.09 -17.03
N GLU A 670 17.44 -59.37 -17.37
CA GLU A 670 16.51 -60.45 -17.07
C GLU A 670 16.52 -60.85 -15.59
N THR A 671 17.69 -60.79 -14.93
CA THR A 671 17.81 -61.00 -13.48
C THR A 671 17.19 -59.85 -12.69
N ASP A 672 17.45 -58.59 -13.09
CA ASP A 672 16.80 -57.40 -12.50
C ASP A 672 15.28 -57.42 -12.69
N ARG A 673 14.79 -57.84 -13.86
CA ARG A 673 13.35 -58.03 -14.12
C ARG A 673 12.73 -59.10 -13.22
N LEU A 674 13.41 -60.21 -12.98
CA LEU A 674 12.92 -61.28 -12.10
C LEU A 674 12.89 -60.81 -10.64
N GLU A 675 13.88 -60.04 -10.19
CA GLU A 675 13.91 -59.44 -8.86
C GLU A 675 12.80 -58.41 -8.67
N ARG A 676 12.56 -57.54 -9.66
CA ARG A 676 11.43 -56.59 -9.67
C ARG A 676 10.08 -57.32 -9.58
N ARG A 677 9.87 -58.38 -10.36
CA ARG A 677 8.62 -59.19 -10.28
C ARG A 677 8.44 -59.88 -8.94
N LYS A 678 9.52 -60.36 -8.31
CA LYS A 678 9.46 -60.90 -6.94
C LYS A 678 9.09 -59.83 -5.91
N LYS A 679 9.66 -58.62 -6.03
CA LYS A 679 9.27 -57.46 -5.20
C LYS A 679 7.80 -57.09 -5.43
N GLY A 680 7.33 -57.06 -6.68
CA GLY A 680 5.93 -56.83 -7.04
C GLY A 680 4.98 -57.87 -6.43
N LEU A 681 5.31 -59.16 -6.49
CA LEU A 681 4.52 -60.21 -5.84
C LEU A 681 4.50 -60.08 -4.32
N SER A 682 5.63 -59.71 -3.71
CA SER A 682 5.71 -59.43 -2.28
C SER A 682 4.82 -58.26 -1.90
N LEU A 683 4.81 -57.20 -2.70
CA LEU A 683 4.00 -56.01 -2.49
C LEU A 683 2.50 -56.32 -2.61
N LEU A 684 2.08 -57.08 -3.63
CA LEU A 684 0.69 -57.54 -3.80
C LEU A 684 0.19 -58.31 -2.57
N LYS A 685 1.07 -59.10 -1.93
CA LYS A 685 0.75 -59.90 -0.73
C LYS A 685 0.79 -59.09 0.56
N SER A 686 1.76 -58.20 0.73
CA SER A 686 1.89 -57.40 1.95
C SER A 686 0.85 -56.29 2.04
N ALA A 687 0.45 -55.73 0.89
CA ALA A 687 -0.53 -54.66 0.79
C ALA A 687 -2.00 -55.15 0.77
N TRP A 688 -2.23 -56.47 0.81
CA TRP A 688 -3.55 -57.07 1.05
C TRP A 688 -3.54 -58.07 2.22
N PRO A 689 -3.41 -57.59 3.47
CA PRO A 689 -3.53 -58.43 4.66
C PRO A 689 -4.88 -59.17 4.73
N PRO A 690 -4.95 -60.35 5.37
CA PRO A 690 -6.19 -61.11 5.49
C PRO A 690 -7.29 -60.42 6.32
N GLU A 691 -6.96 -59.34 7.04
CA GLU A 691 -7.86 -58.62 7.94
C GLU A 691 -8.57 -57.42 7.27
N THR A 692 -8.16 -57.00 6.07
CA THR A 692 -8.71 -55.82 5.38
C THR A 692 -9.59 -56.22 4.18
N GLU A 693 -10.78 -55.63 4.06
CA GLU A 693 -11.73 -55.88 2.96
C GLU A 693 -11.23 -55.38 1.60
N HIS A 694 -10.39 -54.33 1.59
CA HIS A 694 -9.78 -53.76 0.40
C HIS A 694 -8.25 -53.72 0.54
N PRO A 695 -7.49 -53.93 -0.55
CA PRO A 695 -6.04 -53.76 -0.55
C PRO A 695 -5.64 -52.28 -0.54
N LEU A 696 -4.40 -52.02 -0.16
CA LEU A 696 -3.76 -50.70 -0.25
C LEU A 696 -3.22 -50.43 -1.67
N TYR A 697 -3.93 -50.87 -2.71
CA TYR A 697 -3.67 -50.62 -4.13
C TYR A 697 -4.97 -50.74 -4.94
N ASP A 698 -5.02 -50.16 -6.13
CA ASP A 698 -6.15 -50.30 -7.05
C ASP A 698 -6.14 -51.69 -7.68
N VAL A 699 -7.22 -52.44 -7.44
CA VAL A 699 -7.34 -53.85 -7.84
C VAL A 699 -7.52 -54.00 -9.34
N ASP A 700 -8.30 -53.11 -9.95
CA ASP A 700 -8.58 -53.15 -11.39
C ASP A 700 -7.30 -52.78 -12.16
N LEU A 701 -6.57 -51.77 -11.69
CA LEU A 701 -5.27 -51.41 -12.25
C LEU A 701 -4.25 -52.54 -12.09
N ALA A 702 -4.21 -53.21 -10.93
CA ALA A 702 -3.31 -54.33 -10.71
C ALA A 702 -3.60 -55.52 -11.66
N ILE A 703 -4.88 -55.82 -11.93
CA ILE A 703 -5.27 -56.85 -12.91
C ILE A 703 -4.79 -56.46 -14.31
N ILE A 704 -5.07 -55.22 -14.74
CA ILE A 704 -4.66 -54.72 -16.06
C ILE A 704 -3.14 -54.81 -16.22
N LEU A 705 -2.37 -54.36 -15.22
CA LEU A 705 -0.90 -54.41 -15.25
C LEU A 705 -0.39 -55.86 -15.31
N CYS A 706 -1.02 -56.78 -14.58
CA CYS A 706 -0.63 -58.19 -14.59
C CYS A 706 -0.99 -58.87 -15.93
N GLU A 707 -2.15 -58.57 -16.52
CA GLU A 707 -2.56 -59.10 -17.82
C GLU A 707 -1.69 -58.56 -18.96
N MET A 708 -1.43 -57.24 -18.98
CA MET A 708 -0.59 -56.60 -20.00
C MET A 708 0.85 -57.12 -20.00
N ASN A 709 1.40 -57.48 -18.84
CA ASN A 709 2.79 -57.98 -18.70
C ASN A 709 2.89 -59.51 -18.56
N ALA A 710 1.77 -60.24 -18.76
CA ALA A 710 1.67 -61.70 -18.65
C ALA A 710 2.15 -62.29 -17.30
N PHE A 711 1.80 -61.64 -16.19
CA PHE A 711 2.15 -62.03 -14.83
C PHE A 711 1.06 -62.92 -14.17
N ILE A 712 1.07 -64.21 -14.49
CA ILE A 712 0.02 -65.19 -14.14
C ILE A 712 -0.15 -65.35 -12.62
N ASP A 713 0.95 -65.38 -11.86
CA ASP A 713 0.91 -65.58 -10.40
C ASP A 713 0.21 -64.43 -9.67
N GLY A 714 0.29 -63.20 -10.21
CA GLY A 714 -0.44 -62.03 -9.70
C GLY A 714 -1.93 -62.11 -10.01
N ILE A 715 -2.30 -62.51 -11.22
CA ILE A 715 -3.71 -62.63 -11.66
C ILE A 715 -4.46 -63.66 -10.81
N LEU A 716 -3.85 -64.84 -10.59
CA LEU A 716 -4.46 -65.89 -9.76
C LEU A 716 -4.68 -65.43 -8.32
N TYR A 717 -3.72 -64.69 -7.75
CA TYR A 717 -3.84 -64.13 -6.40
C TYR A 717 -4.97 -63.09 -6.29
N LEU A 718 -5.07 -62.18 -7.26
CA LEU A 718 -6.08 -61.13 -7.29
C LEU A 718 -7.49 -61.71 -7.44
N TYR A 719 -7.71 -62.62 -8.40
CA TYR A 719 -9.03 -63.23 -8.62
C TYR A 719 -9.49 -64.10 -7.44
N GLU A 720 -8.58 -64.81 -6.76
CA GLU A 720 -8.92 -65.58 -5.56
C GLU A 720 -9.39 -64.68 -4.40
N LYS A 721 -8.78 -63.50 -4.25
CA LYS A 721 -9.14 -62.53 -3.19
C LYS A 721 -10.39 -61.72 -3.48
N MET A 722 -10.66 -61.38 -4.74
CA MET A 722 -11.84 -60.62 -5.15
C MET A 722 -13.16 -61.41 -5.14
N LYS A 723 -13.11 -62.70 -4.82
CA LYS A 723 -14.26 -63.61 -4.88
C LYS A 723 -14.88 -63.73 -6.28
N LEU A 724 -14.11 -63.41 -7.33
CA LEU A 724 -14.46 -63.56 -8.73
C LEU A 724 -14.28 -65.03 -9.15
N TYR A 725 -15.08 -65.89 -8.52
CA TYR A 725 -14.91 -67.33 -8.60
C TYR A 725 -15.22 -67.89 -10.00
N LYS A 726 -16.05 -67.21 -10.77
CA LYS A 726 -16.41 -67.61 -12.15
C LYS A 726 -15.24 -67.42 -13.10
N GLU A 727 -14.47 -66.37 -12.93
CA GLU A 727 -13.29 -66.00 -13.72
C GLU A 727 -12.10 -66.92 -13.37
N VAL A 728 -11.94 -67.26 -12.09
CA VAL A 728 -11.00 -68.30 -11.65
C VAL A 728 -11.34 -69.64 -12.31
N ILE A 729 -12.60 -70.05 -12.25
CA ILE A 729 -13.09 -71.28 -12.87
C ILE A 729 -12.91 -71.23 -14.39
N ALA A 730 -13.14 -70.11 -15.05
CA ALA A 730 -12.92 -69.94 -16.49
C ALA A 730 -11.44 -70.13 -16.88
N CYS A 731 -10.50 -69.66 -16.05
CA CYS A 731 -9.07 -69.87 -16.27
C CYS A 731 -8.68 -71.36 -16.18
N TYR A 732 -9.27 -72.10 -15.23
CA TYR A 732 -9.08 -73.56 -15.13
C TYR A 732 -9.81 -74.33 -16.23
N MET A 733 -11.00 -73.90 -16.64
CA MET A 733 -11.76 -74.47 -17.77
C MET A 733 -11.02 -74.32 -19.10
N GLN A 734 -10.36 -73.17 -19.35
CA GLN A 734 -9.52 -72.96 -20.53
C GLN A 734 -8.28 -73.86 -20.56
N LYS A 735 -7.80 -74.29 -19.38
CA LYS A 735 -6.63 -75.19 -19.24
C LYS A 735 -7.00 -76.68 -19.17
N HIS A 736 -8.28 -77.05 -19.20
CA HIS A 736 -8.77 -78.43 -19.08
C HIS A 736 -8.32 -79.19 -17.81
N ASP A 737 -8.18 -78.48 -16.68
CA ASP A 737 -7.81 -79.10 -15.39
C ASP A 737 -9.07 -79.42 -14.54
N HIS A 738 -9.60 -80.64 -14.68
CA HIS A 738 -10.85 -81.07 -14.03
C HIS A 738 -10.72 -81.30 -12.52
N GLU A 739 -9.55 -81.75 -12.05
CA GLU A 739 -9.29 -81.96 -10.62
C GLU A 739 -9.07 -80.64 -9.89
N GLY A 740 -8.28 -79.73 -10.49
CA GLY A 740 -8.10 -78.37 -10.00
C GLY A 740 -9.41 -77.58 -9.94
N LEU A 741 -10.30 -77.77 -10.92
CA LEU A 741 -11.63 -77.17 -10.97
C LEU A 741 -12.53 -77.61 -9.80
N ILE A 742 -12.61 -78.92 -9.53
CA ILE A 742 -13.42 -79.46 -8.43
C ILE A 742 -12.83 -79.07 -7.07
N ALA A 743 -11.50 -79.09 -6.91
CA ALA A 743 -10.84 -78.61 -5.70
C ALA A 743 -11.09 -77.12 -5.45
N CYS A 744 -11.09 -76.31 -6.51
CA CYS A 744 -11.43 -74.90 -6.46
C CYS A 744 -12.91 -74.69 -6.07
N CYS A 745 -13.84 -75.46 -6.64
CA CYS A 745 -15.26 -75.39 -6.29
C CYS A 745 -15.56 -75.91 -4.88
N LYS A 746 -14.82 -76.90 -4.37
CA LYS A 746 -14.90 -77.36 -2.97
C LYS A 746 -14.45 -76.28 -1.98
N ARG A 747 -13.42 -75.50 -2.36
CA ARG A 747 -12.91 -74.40 -1.54
C ARG A 747 -13.86 -73.18 -1.57
N LEU A 748 -14.51 -72.94 -2.70
CA LEU A 748 -15.23 -71.69 -3.00
C LEU A 748 -16.76 -71.82 -3.05
N GLY A 749 -17.31 -73.03 -3.01
CA GLY A 749 -18.74 -73.33 -3.19
C GLY A 749 -19.49 -73.73 -1.92
N ASP A 750 -18.85 -73.69 -0.74
CA ASP A 750 -19.50 -74.00 0.55
C ASP A 750 -20.27 -72.77 1.08
N SER A 751 -21.59 -72.87 1.17
CA SER A 751 -22.49 -71.82 1.69
C SER A 751 -22.16 -71.43 3.15
N GLY A 752 -21.63 -72.36 3.95
CA GLY A 752 -21.18 -72.12 5.32
C GLY A 752 -19.91 -71.28 5.47
N LYS A 753 -19.16 -71.03 4.39
CA LYS A 753 -17.93 -70.21 4.37
C LYS A 753 -18.04 -68.96 3.50
N GLY A 754 -19.25 -68.61 3.05
CA GLY A 754 -19.49 -67.45 2.20
C GLY A 754 -19.12 -67.66 0.72
N GLY A 755 -19.18 -68.91 0.25
CA GLY A 755 -19.03 -69.28 -1.16
C GLY A 755 -20.36 -69.22 -1.93
N ASP A 756 -20.28 -69.14 -3.27
CA ASP A 756 -21.45 -69.07 -4.17
C ASP A 756 -21.94 -70.48 -4.56
N PRO A 757 -23.14 -70.91 -4.14
CA PRO A 757 -23.68 -72.22 -4.51
C PRO A 757 -23.98 -72.35 -6.01
N SER A 758 -24.19 -71.23 -6.72
CA SER A 758 -24.44 -71.21 -8.16
C SER A 758 -23.26 -71.69 -9.00
N LEU A 759 -22.04 -71.71 -8.46
CA LEU A 759 -20.87 -72.26 -9.15
C LEU A 759 -21.06 -73.74 -9.48
N TRP A 760 -21.78 -74.49 -8.63
CA TRP A 760 -22.14 -75.87 -8.90
C TRP A 760 -23.06 -76.01 -10.12
N ALA A 761 -23.91 -75.01 -10.40
CA ALA A 761 -24.76 -74.98 -11.58
C ALA A 761 -23.95 -74.69 -12.87
N ASP A 762 -22.99 -73.77 -12.81
CA ASP A 762 -22.10 -73.44 -13.93
C ASP A 762 -21.15 -74.61 -14.26
N VAL A 763 -20.66 -75.30 -13.24
CA VAL A 763 -19.86 -76.54 -13.38
C VAL A 763 -20.71 -77.69 -13.92
N LEU A 764 -21.97 -77.84 -13.47
CA LEU A 764 -22.90 -78.83 -14.03
C LEU A 764 -23.20 -78.55 -15.51
N LYS A 765 -23.34 -77.28 -15.89
CA LYS A 765 -23.52 -76.87 -17.28
C LYS A 765 -22.29 -77.21 -18.13
N TYR A 766 -21.09 -76.95 -17.62
CA TYR A 766 -19.83 -77.34 -18.29
C TYR A 766 -19.75 -78.86 -18.48
N PHE A 767 -20.01 -79.66 -17.45
CA PHE A 767 -20.06 -81.12 -17.57
C PHE A 767 -21.20 -81.63 -18.46
N GLY A 768 -22.28 -80.87 -18.61
CA GLY A 768 -23.37 -81.14 -19.56
C GLY A 768 -23.04 -80.79 -21.01
N GLU A 769 -22.07 -79.91 -21.26
CA GLU A 769 -21.61 -79.50 -22.60
C GLU A 769 -20.35 -80.25 -23.05
N LEU A 770 -19.57 -80.79 -22.10
CA LEU A 770 -18.45 -81.68 -22.35
C LEU A 770 -18.93 -83.01 -22.95
N GLY A 771 -18.33 -83.46 -24.06
CA GLY A 771 -18.62 -84.75 -24.68
C GLY A 771 -17.89 -85.95 -24.06
N GLU A 772 -17.48 -85.86 -22.79
CA GLU A 772 -16.65 -86.84 -22.09
C GLU A 772 -17.41 -87.57 -20.96
N ASP A 773 -16.91 -88.74 -20.54
CA ASP A 773 -17.48 -89.56 -19.47
C ASP A 773 -17.18 -88.98 -18.07
N CYS A 774 -17.92 -87.95 -17.64
CA CYS A 774 -17.75 -87.29 -16.33
C CYS A 774 -18.73 -87.80 -15.25
N SER A 775 -19.03 -89.11 -15.24
CA SER A 775 -20.10 -89.67 -14.40
C SER A 775 -19.85 -89.62 -12.89
N LYS A 776 -18.58 -89.56 -12.45
CA LYS A 776 -18.22 -89.51 -11.02
C LYS A 776 -18.30 -88.07 -10.49
N GLU A 777 -17.79 -87.15 -11.29
CA GLU A 777 -17.75 -85.71 -11.06
C GLU A 777 -19.18 -85.16 -11.03
N VAL A 778 -20.05 -85.58 -11.96
CA VAL A 778 -21.46 -85.18 -12.00
C VAL A 778 -22.24 -85.72 -10.80
N LYS A 779 -21.99 -86.96 -10.34
CA LYS A 779 -22.63 -87.48 -9.12
C LYS A 779 -22.25 -86.66 -7.89
N GLU A 780 -20.97 -86.31 -7.78
CA GLU A 780 -20.48 -85.47 -6.69
C GLU A 780 -21.14 -84.08 -6.73
N VAL A 781 -21.19 -83.43 -7.89
CA VAL A 781 -21.87 -82.13 -8.08
C VAL A 781 -23.37 -82.19 -7.75
N LEU A 782 -24.08 -83.25 -8.16
CA LEU A 782 -25.52 -83.41 -7.90
C LEU A 782 -25.87 -83.52 -6.41
N THR A 783 -25.00 -84.12 -5.60
CA THR A 783 -25.22 -84.19 -4.14
C THR A 783 -25.18 -82.82 -3.47
N TYR A 784 -24.33 -81.90 -3.95
CA TYR A 784 -24.29 -80.52 -3.44
C TYR A 784 -25.49 -79.70 -3.92
N ILE A 785 -25.95 -79.93 -5.16
CA ILE A 785 -27.17 -79.30 -5.69
C ILE A 785 -28.43 -79.73 -4.92
N GLU A 786 -28.49 -81.00 -4.50
CA GLU A 786 -29.58 -81.52 -3.67
C GLU A 786 -29.58 -80.94 -2.26
N ARG A 787 -28.40 -80.84 -1.61
CA ARG A 787 -28.27 -80.31 -0.25
C ARG A 787 -28.75 -78.86 -0.13
N ASP A 788 -28.40 -78.04 -1.13
CA ASP A 788 -28.59 -76.60 -1.08
C ASP A 788 -29.80 -76.13 -1.93
N ASP A 789 -30.61 -77.06 -2.44
CA ASP A 789 -31.83 -76.86 -3.27
C ASP A 789 -31.69 -75.82 -4.40
N ILE A 790 -30.60 -75.92 -5.16
CA ILE A 790 -30.13 -74.84 -6.05
C ILE A 790 -30.92 -74.79 -7.36
N LEU A 791 -31.31 -75.95 -7.90
CA LEU A 791 -31.95 -76.05 -9.21
C LEU A 791 -33.21 -76.93 -9.17
N PRO A 792 -34.31 -76.51 -9.84
CA PRO A 792 -35.46 -77.37 -10.06
C PRO A 792 -35.07 -78.67 -10.78
N PRO A 793 -35.67 -79.82 -10.43
CA PRO A 793 -35.34 -81.12 -11.03
C PRO A 793 -35.44 -81.15 -12.56
N MET A 794 -36.36 -80.35 -13.11
CA MET A 794 -36.56 -80.22 -14.56
C MET A 794 -35.38 -79.55 -15.27
N ILE A 795 -34.74 -78.56 -14.63
CA ILE A 795 -33.57 -77.84 -15.18
C ILE A 795 -32.32 -78.73 -15.12
N VAL A 796 -32.17 -79.51 -14.05
CA VAL A 796 -31.08 -80.48 -13.91
C VAL A 796 -31.17 -81.55 -15.01
N LEU A 797 -32.37 -82.08 -15.26
CA LEU A 797 -32.63 -83.03 -16.35
C LEU A 797 -32.32 -82.43 -17.73
N GLN A 798 -32.78 -81.20 -17.98
CA GLN A 798 -32.57 -80.54 -19.27
C GLN A 798 -31.08 -80.25 -19.54
N THR A 799 -30.32 -79.87 -18.51
CA THR A 799 -28.89 -79.57 -18.64
C THR A 799 -28.07 -80.83 -18.90
N LEU A 800 -28.33 -81.91 -18.16
CA LEU A 800 -27.60 -83.18 -18.31
C LEU A 800 -28.01 -83.95 -19.56
N SER A 801 -29.20 -83.72 -20.11
CA SER A 801 -29.65 -84.32 -21.37
C SER A 801 -28.84 -83.91 -22.60
N ARG A 802 -28.05 -82.83 -22.50
CA ARG A 802 -27.20 -82.33 -23.59
C ARG A 802 -25.95 -83.18 -23.82
N ASN A 803 -25.51 -83.93 -22.80
CA ASN A 803 -24.36 -84.80 -22.90
C ASN A 803 -24.79 -86.23 -23.31
N PRO A 804 -24.39 -86.74 -24.49
CA PRO A 804 -24.80 -88.05 -24.98
C PRO A 804 -24.18 -89.23 -24.21
N CYS A 805 -23.15 -89.00 -23.39
CA CYS A 805 -22.41 -90.04 -22.65
C CYS A 805 -23.00 -90.32 -21.25
N LEU A 806 -23.93 -89.49 -20.75
CA LEU A 806 -24.52 -89.67 -19.42
C LEU A 806 -25.75 -90.60 -19.43
N THR A 807 -25.77 -91.59 -18.52
CA THR A 807 -26.91 -92.50 -18.38
C THR A 807 -27.92 -92.01 -17.34
N LEU A 808 -29.22 -92.26 -17.58
CA LEU A 808 -30.33 -91.87 -16.71
C LEU A 808 -30.26 -92.46 -15.28
N SER A 809 -29.42 -93.48 -15.08
CA SER A 809 -29.14 -94.09 -13.77
C SER A 809 -28.55 -93.10 -12.76
N VAL A 810 -27.87 -92.05 -13.22
CA VAL A 810 -27.18 -91.07 -12.39
C VAL A 810 -28.17 -90.11 -11.69
N ILE A 811 -29.33 -89.85 -12.28
CA ILE A 811 -30.27 -88.78 -11.86
C ILE A 811 -31.54 -89.35 -11.19
N LYS A 812 -31.85 -90.63 -11.40
CA LYS A 812 -33.10 -91.27 -10.95
C LYS A 812 -33.40 -91.10 -9.45
N ASP A 813 -32.39 -91.30 -8.60
CA ASP A 813 -32.56 -91.27 -7.15
C ASP A 813 -32.80 -89.85 -6.62
N TYR A 814 -32.25 -88.84 -7.30
CA TYR A 814 -32.44 -87.43 -6.98
C TYR A 814 -33.89 -86.97 -7.24
N ILE A 815 -34.46 -87.34 -8.40
CA ILE A 815 -35.82 -86.90 -8.79
C ILE A 815 -36.90 -87.48 -7.87
N ALA A 816 -36.76 -88.75 -7.48
CA ALA A 816 -37.74 -89.44 -6.65
C ALA A 816 -37.94 -88.73 -5.29
N ARG A 817 -36.84 -88.34 -4.64
CA ARG A 817 -36.88 -87.68 -3.33
C ARG A 817 -37.52 -86.29 -3.39
N LYS A 818 -37.28 -85.52 -4.46
CA LYS A 818 -37.82 -84.15 -4.55
C LYS A 818 -39.33 -84.10 -4.73
N LEU A 819 -39.91 -85.03 -5.51
CA LEU A 819 -41.36 -85.06 -5.77
C LEU A 819 -42.21 -85.39 -4.54
N GLU A 820 -41.70 -86.25 -3.65
CA GLU A 820 -42.39 -86.58 -2.39
C GLU A 820 -42.51 -85.36 -1.46
N GLN A 821 -41.47 -84.51 -1.42
CA GLN A 821 -41.45 -83.32 -0.58
C GLN A 821 -42.51 -82.28 -0.99
N GLU A 822 -42.68 -82.04 -2.29
CA GLU A 822 -43.65 -81.05 -2.79
C GLU A 822 -45.11 -81.46 -2.54
N SER A 823 -45.42 -82.75 -2.65
CA SER A 823 -46.78 -83.27 -2.47
C SER A 823 -47.32 -83.04 -1.06
N LYS A 824 -46.45 -83.03 -0.05
CA LYS A 824 -46.84 -82.83 1.36
C LYS A 824 -47.28 -81.38 1.63
N MET A 825 -46.62 -80.39 1.03
CA MET A 825 -46.90 -78.97 1.29
C MET A 825 -48.30 -78.57 0.80
N ILE A 826 -48.77 -79.14 -0.32
CA ILE A 826 -50.06 -78.80 -0.93
C ILE A 826 -51.26 -79.12 -0.02
N GLU A 827 -51.17 -80.16 0.80
CA GLU A 827 -52.28 -80.59 1.66
C GLU A 827 -52.46 -79.70 2.89
N GLU A 828 -51.36 -79.14 3.43
CA GLU A 828 -51.38 -78.24 4.58
C GLU A 828 -52.09 -76.91 4.24
N ASP A 829 -51.85 -76.37 3.05
CA ASP A 829 -52.45 -75.11 2.59
C ASP A 829 -53.98 -75.19 2.44
N ARG A 830 -54.52 -76.34 2.02
CA ARG A 830 -55.97 -76.52 1.83
C ARG A 830 -56.75 -76.38 3.14
N GLN A 831 -56.21 -76.92 4.24
CA GLN A 831 -56.87 -76.89 5.54
C GLN A 831 -56.99 -75.46 6.11
N ALA A 832 -56.01 -74.60 5.81
CA ALA A 832 -56.02 -73.22 6.28
C ALA A 832 -57.13 -72.38 5.63
N ILE A 833 -57.44 -72.62 4.36
CA ILE A 833 -58.42 -71.85 3.58
C ILE A 833 -59.83 -71.99 4.15
N ASP A 834 -60.24 -73.20 4.52
CA ASP A 834 -61.59 -73.47 5.00
C ASP A 834 -61.88 -72.73 6.32
N LYS A 835 -60.90 -72.68 7.23
CA LYS A 835 -61.03 -72.01 8.52
C LYS A 835 -61.32 -70.51 8.38
N TYR A 836 -60.63 -69.81 7.46
CA TYR A 836 -60.80 -68.36 7.30
C TYR A 836 -62.18 -67.96 6.72
N GLN A 837 -62.84 -68.84 5.96
CA GLN A 837 -64.15 -68.56 5.37
C GLN A 837 -65.25 -68.51 6.44
N GLU A 838 -65.18 -69.38 7.45
CA GLU A 838 -66.16 -69.46 8.53
C GLU A 838 -66.18 -68.18 9.39
N ASP A 839 -65.00 -67.71 9.81
CA ASP A 839 -64.85 -66.50 10.63
C ASP A 839 -65.42 -65.25 9.93
N THR A 840 -65.18 -65.13 8.61
CA THR A 840 -65.64 -63.97 7.82
C THR A 840 -67.16 -63.87 7.76
N LEU A 841 -67.88 -64.99 7.75
CA LEU A 841 -69.34 -65.01 7.73
C LEU A 841 -69.94 -64.56 9.07
N SER A 842 -69.29 -64.92 10.18
CA SER A 842 -69.72 -64.51 11.53
C SER A 842 -69.69 -62.99 11.69
N MET A 843 -68.56 -62.35 11.35
CA MET A 843 -68.38 -60.90 11.49
C MET A 843 -69.38 -60.08 10.65
N ARG A 844 -69.78 -60.58 9.46
CA ARG A 844 -70.76 -59.87 8.61
C ARG A 844 -72.15 -59.82 9.22
N LYS A 845 -72.57 -60.87 9.94
CA LYS A 845 -73.88 -60.89 10.63
C LYS A 845 -73.94 -59.84 11.74
N GLU A 846 -72.87 -59.74 12.54
CA GLU A 846 -72.79 -58.76 13.63
C GLU A 846 -72.89 -57.31 13.14
N ILE A 847 -72.22 -56.98 12.03
CA ILE A 847 -72.31 -55.64 11.41
C ILE A 847 -73.75 -55.31 10.98
N GLN A 848 -74.50 -56.29 10.47
CA GLN A 848 -75.87 -56.09 10.01
C GLN A 848 -76.80 -55.79 11.20
N ASP A 849 -76.66 -56.54 12.29
CA ASP A 849 -77.47 -56.36 13.51
C ASP A 849 -77.26 -54.99 14.16
N LEU A 850 -76.02 -54.48 14.17
CA LEU A 850 -75.69 -53.15 14.71
C LEU A 850 -76.31 -51.99 13.91
N ARG A 851 -76.61 -52.17 12.63
CA ARG A 851 -77.14 -51.10 11.76
C ARG A 851 -78.66 -50.97 11.80
N THR A 852 -79.40 -52.05 12.01
CA THR A 852 -80.85 -52.08 11.78
C THR A 852 -81.68 -52.08 13.06
N ASN A 853 -81.12 -52.53 14.18
CA ASN A 853 -81.88 -52.72 15.42
C ASN A 853 -81.66 -51.56 16.41
N ALA A 854 -82.76 -50.95 16.89
CA ALA A 854 -82.70 -49.94 17.95
C ALA A 854 -82.32 -50.56 19.30
N ARG A 855 -81.41 -49.92 20.02
CA ARG A 855 -80.90 -50.40 21.32
C ARG A 855 -81.46 -49.56 22.48
N ILE A 856 -82.04 -50.22 23.48
CA ILE A 856 -82.66 -49.58 24.66
C ILE A 856 -81.63 -49.48 25.79
N PHE A 857 -81.31 -48.26 26.25
CA PHE A 857 -80.41 -48.02 27.39
C PHE A 857 -81.21 -47.92 28.69
N GLN A 858 -81.12 -48.93 29.56
CA GLN A 858 -81.83 -48.96 30.86
C GLN A 858 -80.92 -48.65 32.07
N LEU A 859 -79.68 -48.24 31.83
CA LEU A 859 -78.70 -48.05 32.90
C LEU A 859 -78.97 -46.76 33.69
N SER A 860 -79.26 -46.94 34.98
CA SER A 860 -79.53 -45.86 35.93
C SER A 860 -78.30 -45.40 36.71
N LYS A 861 -77.11 -45.98 36.44
CA LYS A 861 -75.84 -45.67 37.11
C LYS A 861 -74.74 -45.36 36.10
N CYS A 862 -73.88 -44.40 36.44
CA CYS A 862 -72.76 -43.99 35.60
C CYS A 862 -71.65 -45.04 35.65
N THR A 863 -71.11 -45.44 34.50
CA THR A 863 -70.08 -46.50 34.41
C THR A 863 -68.75 -46.07 35.03
N ALA A 864 -68.44 -44.76 35.00
CA ALA A 864 -67.18 -44.23 35.56
C ALA A 864 -67.20 -44.04 37.09
N CYS A 865 -68.31 -43.53 37.66
CA CYS A 865 -68.38 -43.22 39.09
C CYS A 865 -69.37 -44.08 39.88
N THR A 866 -70.14 -44.94 39.20
CA THR A 866 -71.14 -45.89 39.74
C THR A 866 -72.33 -45.28 40.51
N PHE A 867 -72.35 -43.96 40.70
CA PHE A 867 -73.50 -43.23 41.25
C PHE A 867 -74.67 -43.16 40.26
N THR A 868 -75.87 -42.88 40.78
CA THR A 868 -77.08 -42.73 39.97
C THR A 868 -76.90 -41.63 38.92
N LEU A 869 -77.35 -41.90 37.69
CA LEU A 869 -77.23 -40.98 36.56
C LEU A 869 -78.17 -39.78 36.74
N ASP A 870 -77.57 -38.61 36.91
CA ASP A 870 -78.26 -37.32 36.96
C ASP A 870 -78.12 -36.61 35.59
N LEU A 871 -79.10 -35.78 35.22
CA LEU A 871 -79.08 -35.05 33.95
C LEU A 871 -78.12 -33.84 34.02
N PRO A 872 -77.29 -33.58 32.99
CA PRO A 872 -77.20 -34.28 31.69
C PRO A 872 -76.29 -35.53 31.70
N ALA A 873 -76.71 -36.57 30.98
CA ALA A 873 -76.03 -37.86 30.81
C ALA A 873 -75.83 -38.24 29.33
N VAL A 874 -74.77 -38.99 29.02
CA VAL A 874 -74.39 -39.44 27.66
C VAL A 874 -74.37 -40.97 27.61
N HIS A 875 -75.02 -41.55 26.58
CA HIS A 875 -75.12 -42.99 26.36
C HIS A 875 -74.46 -43.38 25.03
N PHE A 876 -73.56 -44.38 25.05
CA PHE A 876 -72.90 -44.91 23.86
C PHE A 876 -73.55 -46.21 23.36
N MET A 877 -73.53 -46.47 22.05
CA MET A 877 -74.11 -47.69 21.44
C MET A 877 -73.47 -49.01 21.92
N CYS A 878 -72.30 -48.96 22.55
CA CYS A 878 -71.69 -50.07 23.27
C CYS A 878 -72.35 -50.39 24.62
N MET A 879 -73.47 -49.73 24.95
CA MET A 879 -74.24 -49.83 26.20
C MET A 879 -73.63 -49.14 27.43
N HIS A 880 -72.46 -48.50 27.33
CA HIS A 880 -71.92 -47.73 28.46
C HIS A 880 -72.56 -46.34 28.58
N SER A 881 -72.91 -45.96 29.81
CA SER A 881 -73.62 -44.73 30.15
C SER A 881 -72.84 -43.92 31.18
N PHE A 882 -72.71 -42.60 31.01
CA PHE A 882 -71.87 -41.74 31.86
C PHE A 882 -72.55 -40.39 32.16
N HIS A 883 -72.22 -39.77 33.30
CA HIS A 883 -72.55 -38.36 33.54
C HIS A 883 -71.70 -37.47 32.63
N LEU A 884 -72.25 -36.35 32.14
CA LEU A 884 -71.48 -35.40 31.34
C LEU A 884 -70.19 -34.95 32.04
N ARG A 885 -70.27 -34.66 33.35
CA ARG A 885 -69.09 -34.27 34.15
C ARG A 885 -68.02 -35.36 34.26
N CYS A 886 -68.41 -36.64 34.19
CA CYS A 886 -67.49 -37.77 34.32
C CYS A 886 -66.83 -38.13 32.99
N LEU A 887 -67.30 -37.56 31.88
CA LEU A 887 -66.80 -37.83 30.54
C LEU A 887 -65.68 -36.86 30.11
N GLY A 888 -65.50 -35.75 30.85
CA GLY A 888 -64.49 -34.72 30.55
C GLY A 888 -64.69 -34.11 29.16
N ASP A 889 -63.59 -33.81 28.46
CA ASP A 889 -63.61 -33.23 27.11
C ASP A 889 -63.89 -34.25 25.97
N ASN A 890 -64.09 -35.54 26.29
CA ASN A 890 -64.26 -36.62 25.31
C ASN A 890 -65.73 -36.98 25.06
N GLU A 891 -66.53 -36.05 24.54
CA GLU A 891 -67.96 -36.26 24.29
C GLU A 891 -68.31 -37.29 23.18
N LYS A 892 -67.32 -37.72 22.39
CA LYS A 892 -67.56 -38.49 21.15
C LYS A 892 -67.20 -39.98 21.22
N GLU A 893 -66.45 -40.45 22.21
CA GLU A 893 -65.97 -41.83 22.28
C GLU A 893 -66.14 -42.45 23.67
N CYS A 894 -66.57 -43.71 23.72
CA CYS A 894 -66.73 -44.44 24.98
C CYS A 894 -65.34 -44.80 25.56
N PRO A 895 -64.98 -44.37 26.77
CA PRO A 895 -63.63 -44.62 27.34
C PRO A 895 -63.23 -46.09 27.44
N GLU A 896 -64.17 -46.99 27.75
CA GLU A 896 -63.89 -48.43 27.90
C GLU A 896 -63.59 -49.13 26.58
N CYS A 897 -64.36 -48.83 25.53
CA CYS A 897 -64.21 -49.53 24.24
C CYS A 897 -63.26 -48.81 23.28
N ALA A 898 -63.01 -47.51 23.49
CA ALA A 898 -62.11 -46.72 22.67
C ALA A 898 -60.70 -47.31 22.51
N PRO A 899 -59.99 -47.85 23.54
CA PRO A 899 -58.64 -48.37 23.35
C PRO A 899 -58.57 -49.56 22.38
N GLU A 900 -59.50 -50.51 22.46
CA GLU A 900 -59.53 -51.65 21.53
C GLU A 900 -59.94 -51.25 20.11
N TYR A 901 -60.93 -50.37 19.97
CA TYR A 901 -61.28 -49.86 18.64
C TYR A 901 -60.15 -49.01 18.04
N ARG A 902 -59.43 -48.23 18.86
CA ARG A 902 -58.27 -47.45 18.41
C ARG A 902 -57.14 -48.36 17.98
N SER A 903 -56.86 -49.48 18.65
CA SER A 903 -55.80 -50.41 18.22
C SER A 903 -56.12 -51.05 16.87
N VAL A 904 -57.38 -51.42 16.61
CA VAL A 904 -57.82 -51.94 15.31
C VAL A 904 -57.76 -50.87 14.23
N ILE A 905 -58.18 -49.63 14.53
CA ILE A 905 -58.08 -48.50 13.60
C ILE A 905 -56.61 -48.18 13.31
N GLU A 906 -55.74 -48.21 14.30
CA GLU A 906 -54.31 -47.96 14.17
C GLU A 906 -53.61 -49.07 13.37
N MET A 907 -53.97 -50.34 13.60
CA MET A 907 -53.50 -51.46 12.79
C MET A 907 -53.93 -51.31 11.33
N LYS A 908 -55.20 -50.95 11.08
CA LYS A 908 -55.68 -50.63 9.73
C LYS A 908 -54.94 -49.44 9.13
N ARG A 909 -54.67 -48.39 9.90
CA ARG A 909 -53.94 -47.20 9.45
C ARG A 909 -52.49 -47.54 9.11
N ASN A 910 -51.84 -48.38 9.91
CA ASN A 910 -50.50 -48.90 9.62
C ASN A 910 -50.49 -49.76 8.36
N LEU A 911 -51.51 -50.59 8.14
CA LEU A 911 -51.65 -51.35 6.89
C LEU A 911 -51.88 -50.45 5.66
N GLU A 912 -52.70 -49.39 5.78
CA GLU A 912 -52.91 -48.38 4.72
C GLU A 912 -51.67 -47.48 4.51
N GLN A 913 -50.83 -47.31 5.53
CA GLN A 913 -49.57 -46.57 5.42
C GLN A 913 -48.49 -47.45 4.77
N ASN A 914 -48.43 -48.72 5.15
CA ASN A 914 -47.60 -49.74 4.49
C ASN A 914 -48.01 -49.97 3.03
N SER A 915 -49.26 -49.68 2.63
CA SER A 915 -49.68 -49.71 1.22
C SER A 915 -49.06 -48.59 0.38
N LYS A 916 -48.51 -47.53 1.00
CA LYS A 916 -47.90 -46.40 0.31
C LYS A 916 -46.40 -46.58 0.10
N ASP A 917 -45.74 -47.36 0.96
CA ASP A 917 -44.32 -47.70 0.82
C ASP A 917 -44.12 -48.94 -0.06
N GLN A 918 -44.13 -48.71 -1.38
CA GLN A 918 -43.83 -49.75 -2.36
C GLN A 918 -42.41 -50.31 -2.18
N ASP A 919 -41.46 -49.47 -1.77
CA ASP A 919 -40.04 -49.85 -1.64
C ASP A 919 -39.80 -50.89 -0.55
N ARG A 920 -40.48 -50.77 0.60
CA ARG A 920 -40.38 -51.75 1.69
C ARG A 920 -40.93 -53.12 1.28
N PHE A 921 -42.02 -53.12 0.50
CA PHE A 921 -42.55 -54.35 -0.10
C PHE A 921 -41.55 -54.99 -1.06
N PHE A 922 -40.99 -54.21 -1.99
CA PHE A 922 -39.97 -54.73 -2.91
C PHE A 922 -38.72 -55.23 -2.19
N GLN A 923 -38.32 -54.58 -1.10
CA GLN A 923 -37.18 -55.01 -0.29
C GLN A 923 -37.46 -56.32 0.46
N GLN A 924 -38.68 -56.51 0.98
CA GLN A 924 -39.08 -57.76 1.61
C GLN A 924 -39.21 -58.90 0.60
N VAL A 925 -39.75 -58.64 -0.59
CA VAL A 925 -39.78 -59.61 -1.70
C VAL A 925 -38.37 -60.00 -2.13
N LYS A 926 -37.45 -59.02 -2.27
CA LYS A 926 -36.05 -59.27 -2.66
C LYS A 926 -35.26 -60.06 -1.62
N ASN A 927 -35.53 -59.84 -0.34
CA ASN A 927 -34.79 -60.48 0.75
C ASN A 927 -35.39 -61.84 1.17
N SER A 928 -36.63 -62.13 0.79
CA SER A 928 -37.27 -63.42 1.08
C SER A 928 -36.84 -64.49 0.09
N LYS A 929 -36.61 -65.71 0.59
CA LYS A 929 -36.32 -66.89 -0.25
C LYS A 929 -37.50 -67.26 -1.16
N ASP A 930 -38.73 -66.96 -0.73
CA ASP A 930 -39.95 -67.15 -1.49
C ASP A 930 -40.75 -65.85 -1.57
N GLY A 931 -40.48 -65.07 -2.61
CA GLY A 931 -41.15 -63.79 -2.86
C GLY A 931 -42.64 -63.94 -3.16
N PHE A 932 -43.09 -65.09 -3.67
CA PHE A 932 -44.51 -65.30 -4.01
C PHE A 932 -45.37 -65.37 -2.75
N SER A 933 -44.88 -66.08 -1.72
CA SER A 933 -45.54 -66.14 -0.41
C SER A 933 -45.73 -64.75 0.23
N VAL A 934 -44.71 -63.89 0.14
CA VAL A 934 -44.79 -62.49 0.63
C VAL A 934 -45.84 -61.70 -0.15
N ILE A 935 -45.89 -61.86 -1.48
CA ILE A 935 -46.89 -61.19 -2.32
C ILE A 935 -48.32 -61.66 -1.97
N ALA A 936 -48.51 -62.97 -1.79
CA ALA A 936 -49.80 -63.56 -1.43
C ALA A 936 -50.30 -63.05 -0.07
N GLU A 937 -49.42 -62.92 0.92
CA GLU A 937 -49.76 -62.36 2.22
C GLU A 937 -50.18 -60.88 2.14
N TYR A 938 -49.45 -60.07 1.37
CA TYR A 938 -49.79 -58.67 1.12
C TYR A 938 -51.12 -58.51 0.38
N PHE A 939 -51.43 -59.41 -0.55
CA PHE A 939 -52.72 -59.45 -1.25
C PHE A 939 -53.85 -59.84 -0.30
N GLY A 940 -53.67 -60.88 0.53
CA GLY A 940 -54.65 -61.31 1.53
C GLY A 940 -54.97 -60.24 2.58
N LYS A 941 -53.98 -59.40 2.92
CA LYS A 941 -54.17 -58.23 3.81
C LYS A 941 -54.90 -57.04 3.14
N GLY A 942 -55.25 -57.14 1.86
CA GLY A 942 -56.03 -56.11 1.14
C GLY A 942 -55.26 -54.82 0.84
N ILE A 943 -53.92 -54.86 0.91
CA ILE A 943 -53.03 -53.70 0.71
C ILE A 943 -52.98 -53.29 -0.77
N ILE A 944 -53.11 -54.26 -1.68
CA ILE A 944 -52.92 -54.09 -3.14
C ILE A 944 -54.25 -53.79 -3.88
N SER A 945 -55.42 -53.93 -3.24
CA SER A 945 -56.73 -53.98 -3.93
C SER A 945 -57.54 -52.68 -4.01
N LYS A 946 -56.99 -51.52 -3.63
CA LYS A 946 -57.63 -50.19 -3.85
C LYS A 946 -56.95 -49.40 -4.97
N THR A 947 -57.19 -49.76 -6.23
CA THR A 947 -56.98 -48.84 -7.36
C THR A 947 -58.10 -47.80 -7.37
N ARG A 948 -57.80 -46.58 -6.90
CA ARG A 948 -58.73 -45.46 -6.87
C ARG A 948 -58.84 -44.87 -8.28
N ASN A 949 -59.96 -45.12 -8.96
CA ASN A 949 -60.38 -44.37 -10.15
C ASN A 949 -60.59 -42.88 -9.80
N GLY A 950 -60.01 -41.99 -10.62
CA GLY A 950 -60.13 -40.52 -10.55
C GLY A 950 -58.74 -39.87 -10.58
N SER A 951 -58.41 -38.86 -11.37
CA SER A 951 -59.17 -37.93 -12.21
C SER A 951 -58.13 -36.99 -12.82
N THR A 952 -57.93 -37.00 -14.14
CA THR A 952 -57.03 -36.07 -14.84
C THR A 952 -57.76 -34.75 -15.11
N SER A 953 -57.37 -33.68 -14.40
CA SER A 953 -57.73 -32.29 -14.72
C SER A 953 -56.60 -31.65 -15.52
N GLY A 954 -56.96 -31.05 -16.66
CA GLY A 954 -56.06 -30.80 -17.78
C GLY A 954 -55.18 -29.55 -17.73
N LEU A 955 -54.24 -29.52 -18.66
CA LEU A 955 -53.59 -28.33 -19.17
C LEU A 955 -53.41 -28.46 -20.70
N GLY A 956 -53.99 -27.51 -21.43
CA GLY A 956 -53.35 -26.88 -22.60
C GLY A 956 -53.21 -27.64 -23.91
N SER A 957 -54.23 -27.54 -24.76
CA SER A 957 -54.15 -27.15 -26.19
C SER A 957 -53.02 -27.73 -27.05
N GLY A 958 -53.37 -28.73 -27.86
CA GLY A 958 -52.61 -29.14 -29.03
C GLY A 958 -52.78 -28.20 -30.23
N ASN A 959 -51.80 -28.25 -31.13
CA ASN A 959 -51.95 -27.91 -32.54
C ASN A 959 -50.91 -28.71 -33.35
N SER A 960 -51.36 -29.80 -33.99
CA SER A 960 -50.84 -30.28 -35.27
C SER A 960 -51.91 -31.14 -35.96
N THR A 961 -52.56 -30.52 -36.96
CA THR A 961 -53.33 -31.14 -38.05
C THR A 961 -52.44 -32.14 -38.82
N SER A 962 -52.87 -33.24 -39.44
CA SER A 962 -53.95 -33.54 -40.40
C SER A 962 -53.85 -35.06 -40.68
N SER A 963 -54.86 -35.87 -41.02
CA SER A 963 -55.61 -35.96 -42.28
C SER A 963 -56.39 -37.30 -42.22
N SER A 964 -57.73 -37.29 -42.18
CA SER A 964 -58.65 -37.64 -43.29
C SER A 964 -58.55 -39.05 -43.91
N VAL A 965 -59.74 -39.67 -44.01
CA VAL A 965 -60.26 -40.57 -45.06
C VAL A 965 -60.51 -42.05 -44.64
N ILE A 966 -61.81 -42.33 -44.52
CA ILE A 966 -62.58 -43.60 -44.47
C ILE A 966 -62.54 -44.37 -43.15
#